data_AF-A0A6P8M385-F1
#
_entry.id   AF-A0A6P8M385-F1
#
_cell.length_a   1.000
_cell.length_b   1.000
_cell.length_c   1.000
_cell.angle_alpha   90.00
_cell.angle_beta   90.00
_cell.angle_gamma   90.00
#
_symmetry.space_group_name_H-M   'P 1'
#
loop_
_entity.id
_entity.type
_entity.pdbx_description
1 polymer ?
#
loop_
_entity_poly.entity_id
_entity_poly.type
_entity_poly.pdbx_seq_one_letter_code
_entity_poly.pdbx_strand_id
1 'polypeptide(L)'
;MADETMHMAEVVSNNFEMKNISKVDCKMLDCFTQLINEVESERIHGGIALLKYLIQKNSEHNDSQEFKYAMKRLIRSLGSSKTSSRIGFYTTLTGFLTMNPDTSIENFLSIVDNELQPVNSNSKSENGDIYMGRILGYGALIRSKILSKSSSAIQLQTIQNLISAGKRRSYLSFVSVSFLVEFVNQVDTNCIKRSIWPIIEKEFGKPWAEQTLDSFYVLLVIKNKCPSLVNDKFSKTHFGTEHIVTKESMNDIVKVLLGLSRIISCHHPVFKLFCENLKSTELIIDFWTRIDQKFAKPSKTDEYLVIQILKLILSNIVDKSILPSLLSPNYVQHMLKKCSGSKNHNKDEVLLGFKEVLNLLISATNSDDTKLKIQIAVLKKLILYPGDLMIEKKTGTKIIQMLTGNLNLDGIKKVSKIYRGIIENTISRDKSNVQAESFWTNAERIYAAHLLTRLIGHPKTLMDREWRLDQLKFLFTYGLCEVPNVGVDLAPQFKETFYHALDHKLPRLNDLRSILSELVHFVNINLKEQTLKLRNPLTNEVKNSWEKVIYSIKNLENNSKKTEAVPVFHTMNLHMGLQLFSDPQMAIMAIDELQSCYERVLKQTRKHKTGSNKKLNDEPEWVEVVVDLLLSFYSKNSHLLRSLVGCVFPHICSYVTPTAIHQILAVLDVTNEKGPLVTRNSYDNEEEISSDVESDSDSEEDNKSDGENTNDEMETSSDNDSDSNEESMSENEDETLTDRLRMAVSQALGDVSVQMDDDDINVDNIGEEEGKRLDESLAAAFRILRENRQSRSKKQEKSAQALTHFRIRVIDLLETYLECAPSMAIVLDMLLPLFTLLEYCIKDPYQKPLYNRVRSCLKILSMVKKFKDTENVDEELLIVILKALIEKGERTTSIYHEMSDKLAECCTFLVRCAQQAIVSTDTIIKIYKENLTAFFKKRDCVLSPLLFKSVLQLQWEGNWQLAPLLVDFAFDSTVRSFRRGYALEFLIIFYSNSRLVHLDTRHSDVRMKLEKTLCSCTMTTLQGIINMHKIENEQVVTSNGTAIGKEVRQRYIFLLLTLLRSIYMHHLKQAWNWNDIGSILTTYRTHVSLAKDTKVAYNRLAVQIGIPVNMSQKKAKNKQNAIVNGEIKNATNNVEQLNNTQENGSIKSDSDTSTSQRHEFKKKKKNKSKQRDKQLLKKEARMLRQKVTSEGFEPFNFSSFIFNDQPDKDVSLFENGNSQIGQTSSNSSQKRMLKSISSGNKAKKRKSMQTA
;
A
#
# COMPACT_ATOMS: atom_id res chain seq x y z
N MET A 1 30.88 -44.75 17.89
CA MET A 1 31.56 -46.04 18.12
C MET A 1 31.32 -46.91 16.89
N ALA A 2 32.33 -47.35 16.14
CA ALA A 2 33.75 -46.99 16.16
C ALA A 2 34.28 -46.96 14.69
N ASP A 3 35.60 -46.92 14.51
CA ASP A 3 36.33 -47.01 13.24
C ASP A 3 36.15 -45.87 12.20
N GLU A 4 36.67 -44.68 12.56
CA GLU A 4 37.15 -43.67 11.59
C GLU A 4 38.60 -43.25 11.89
N THR A 5 39.53 -44.21 11.82
CA THR A 5 40.96 -44.02 12.19
C THR A 5 41.93 -44.54 11.12
N MET A 6 41.62 -44.36 9.82
CA MET A 6 42.49 -44.86 8.74
C MET A 6 42.58 -43.99 7.47
N HIS A 7 42.61 -42.65 7.61
CA HIS A 7 42.96 -41.74 6.50
C HIS A 7 43.75 -40.47 6.90
N MET A 8 44.42 -40.48 8.07
CA MET A 8 45.29 -39.39 8.56
C MET A 8 46.79 -39.78 8.51
N ALA A 9 47.19 -40.58 7.51
CA ALA A 9 48.51 -41.23 7.46
C ALA A 9 49.23 -41.12 6.11
N GLU A 10 48.94 -40.11 5.29
CA GLU A 10 49.60 -39.91 3.98
C GLU A 10 50.00 -38.44 3.71
N VAL A 11 50.10 -37.62 4.77
CA VAL A 11 50.53 -36.21 4.71
C VAL A 11 51.96 -36.02 5.24
N VAL A 12 52.57 -37.07 5.82
CA VAL A 12 53.91 -37.02 6.46
C VAL A 12 55.04 -37.38 5.49
N SER A 13 54.75 -38.07 4.39
CA SER A 13 55.73 -38.73 3.51
C SER A 13 56.54 -37.78 2.59
N ASN A 14 56.02 -36.59 2.28
CA ASN A 14 56.63 -35.68 1.28
C ASN A 14 57.60 -34.63 1.87
N ASN A 15 57.99 -34.75 3.13
CA ASN A 15 58.87 -33.79 3.82
C ASN A 15 60.32 -33.73 3.29
N PHE A 16 60.71 -34.57 2.31
CA PHE A 16 62.09 -34.64 1.82
C PHE A 16 62.40 -33.85 0.53
N GLU A 17 61.41 -33.37 -0.23
CA GLU A 17 61.65 -32.45 -1.36
C GLU A 17 61.50 -30.96 -0.98
N MET A 18 61.11 -30.66 0.27
CA MET A 18 60.84 -29.28 0.74
C MET A 18 62.08 -28.37 0.91
N LYS A 19 63.27 -28.74 0.42
CA LYS A 19 64.50 -27.94 0.60
C LYS A 19 64.77 -26.84 -0.43
N ASN A 20 64.02 -26.78 -1.54
CA ASN A 20 64.21 -25.77 -2.60
C ASN A 20 63.05 -24.74 -2.73
N ILE A 21 62.22 -24.57 -1.71
CA ILE A 21 61.08 -23.61 -1.71
C ILE A 21 61.20 -22.64 -0.51
N SER A 22 62.39 -22.08 -0.29
CA SER A 22 62.59 -21.00 0.69
C SER A 22 62.40 -19.63 0.01
N LYS A 23 61.66 -18.73 0.67
CA LYS A 23 61.18 -17.43 0.17
C LYS A 23 60.05 -17.51 -0.89
N VAL A 24 58.85 -17.79 -0.42
CA VAL A 24 57.61 -17.17 -0.93
C VAL A 24 57.06 -16.31 0.22
N ASP A 25 56.75 -15.04 0.00
CA ASP A 25 56.28 -14.13 1.06
C ASP A 25 54.94 -14.62 1.65
N CYS A 26 54.85 -14.70 2.99
CA CYS A 26 53.64 -15.10 3.69
C CYS A 26 52.42 -14.24 3.29
N LYS A 27 52.62 -12.93 3.06
CA LYS A 27 51.57 -12.00 2.64
C LYS A 27 50.86 -12.45 1.36
N MET A 28 51.60 -13.08 0.45
CA MET A 28 51.07 -13.62 -0.81
C MET A 28 50.15 -14.83 -0.56
N LEU A 29 50.50 -15.68 0.41
CA LEU A 29 49.71 -16.85 0.81
C LEU A 29 48.41 -16.43 1.52
N ASP A 30 48.47 -15.40 2.36
CA ASP A 30 47.29 -14.84 3.05
C ASP A 30 46.27 -14.25 2.07
N CYS A 31 46.72 -13.60 0.98
CA CYS A 31 45.81 -13.16 -0.08
C CYS A 31 45.06 -14.36 -0.72
N PHE A 32 45.72 -15.51 -0.88
CA PHE A 32 45.09 -16.71 -1.45
C PHE A 32 44.10 -17.41 -0.51
N THR A 33 44.17 -17.22 0.81
CA THR A 33 43.13 -17.74 1.73
C THR A 33 41.88 -16.86 1.66
N GLN A 34 42.05 -15.54 1.60
CA GLN A 34 40.95 -14.58 1.41
C GLN A 34 40.17 -14.82 0.10
N LEU A 35 40.83 -15.20 -1.00
CA LEU A 35 40.18 -15.56 -2.27
C LEU A 35 39.28 -16.80 -2.21
N ILE A 36 39.38 -17.62 -1.17
CA ILE A 36 38.59 -18.85 -0.98
C ILE A 36 37.33 -18.59 -0.12
N ASN A 37 37.26 -17.44 0.56
CA ASN A 37 36.20 -17.10 1.51
C ASN A 37 34.80 -17.06 0.85
N GLU A 38 33.76 -17.38 1.62
CA GLU A 38 32.36 -17.34 1.18
C GLU A 38 31.79 -15.90 1.24
N VAL A 39 32.35 -15.02 2.07
CA VAL A 39 32.07 -13.58 2.11
C VAL A 39 32.66 -12.86 0.88
N GLU A 40 31.86 -12.03 0.21
CA GLU A 40 32.25 -11.38 -1.04
C GLU A 40 33.26 -10.23 -0.87
N SER A 41 33.06 -9.37 0.14
CA SER A 41 33.96 -8.25 0.44
C SER A 41 35.38 -8.73 0.75
N GLU A 42 35.54 -9.84 1.46
CA GLU A 42 36.83 -10.44 1.79
C GLU A 42 37.53 -11.03 0.55
N ARG A 43 36.79 -11.71 -0.34
CA ARG A 43 37.33 -12.14 -1.65
C ARG A 43 37.83 -10.94 -2.47
N ILE A 44 37.05 -9.86 -2.52
CA ILE A 44 37.42 -8.64 -3.26
C ILE A 44 38.67 -7.99 -2.63
N HIS A 45 38.74 -7.91 -1.30
CA HIS A 45 39.90 -7.36 -0.60
C HIS A 45 41.17 -8.18 -0.88
N GLY A 46 41.11 -9.50 -0.74
CA GLY A 46 42.24 -10.40 -1.04
C GLY A 46 42.66 -10.35 -2.52
N GLY A 47 41.71 -10.17 -3.43
CA GLY A 47 42.00 -9.94 -4.85
C GLY A 47 42.74 -8.64 -5.09
N ILE A 48 42.30 -7.53 -4.49
CA ILE A 48 42.98 -6.22 -4.58
C ILE A 48 44.37 -6.28 -3.94
N ALA A 49 44.53 -6.95 -2.80
CA ALA A 49 45.81 -7.13 -2.13
C ALA A 49 46.79 -7.94 -2.99
N LEU A 50 46.34 -9.06 -3.58
CA LEU A 50 47.16 -9.85 -4.49
C LEU A 50 47.52 -9.07 -5.77
N LEU A 51 46.58 -8.31 -6.35
CA LEU A 51 46.85 -7.47 -7.52
C LEU A 51 47.89 -6.40 -7.21
N LYS A 52 47.78 -5.71 -6.07
CA LYS A 52 48.81 -4.74 -5.63
C LYS A 52 50.17 -5.40 -5.45
N TYR A 53 50.25 -6.56 -4.81
CA TYR A 53 51.49 -7.32 -4.63
C TYR A 53 52.14 -7.70 -5.98
N LEU A 54 51.34 -8.23 -6.92
CA LEU A 54 51.82 -8.64 -8.23
C LEU A 54 52.27 -7.44 -9.08
N ILE A 55 51.55 -6.32 -9.04
CA ILE A 55 51.92 -5.08 -9.75
C ILE A 55 53.19 -4.48 -9.16
N GLN A 56 53.33 -4.44 -7.83
CA GLN A 56 54.49 -3.86 -7.16
C GLN A 56 55.79 -4.64 -7.41
N LYS A 57 55.73 -5.95 -7.70
CA LYS A 57 56.88 -6.73 -8.18
C LYS A 57 57.02 -6.75 -9.72
N ASN A 58 56.05 -6.24 -10.48
CA ASN A 58 56.10 -6.29 -11.95
C ASN A 58 57.08 -5.28 -12.57
N SER A 59 57.57 -4.31 -11.79
CA SER A 59 58.66 -3.41 -12.19
C SER A 59 60.02 -4.10 -12.27
N GLU A 60 60.19 -5.28 -11.67
CA GLU A 60 61.45 -6.03 -11.60
C GLU A 60 61.26 -7.48 -12.09
N HIS A 61 61.13 -7.62 -13.41
CA HIS A 61 61.06 -8.87 -14.19
C HIS A 61 59.81 -9.77 -13.98
N ASN A 62 59.08 -9.98 -15.08
CA ASN A 62 58.08 -11.05 -15.30
C ASN A 62 58.62 -12.48 -15.01
N ASP A 63 59.94 -12.65 -14.89
CA ASP A 63 60.59 -13.95 -14.69
C ASP A 63 60.63 -14.44 -13.23
N SER A 64 60.23 -13.62 -12.25
CA SER A 64 60.32 -13.98 -10.84
C SER A 64 59.55 -15.28 -10.50
N GLN A 65 60.17 -16.12 -9.67
CA GLN A 65 59.64 -17.45 -9.32
C GLN A 65 58.31 -17.35 -8.54
N GLU A 66 58.14 -16.29 -7.75
CA GLU A 66 56.87 -15.95 -7.11
C GLU A 66 55.78 -15.60 -8.12
N PHE A 67 56.04 -14.76 -9.12
CA PHE A 67 55.04 -14.40 -10.14
C PHE A 67 54.58 -15.64 -10.94
N LYS A 68 55.53 -16.49 -11.33
CA LYS A 68 55.25 -17.77 -11.99
C LYS A 68 54.42 -18.70 -11.11
N TYR A 69 54.69 -18.74 -9.79
CA TYR A 69 53.85 -19.47 -8.82
C TYR A 69 52.45 -18.85 -8.70
N ALA A 70 52.33 -17.52 -8.69
CA ALA A 70 51.06 -16.79 -8.62
C ALA A 70 50.13 -17.16 -9.77
N MET A 71 50.63 -17.04 -11.00
CA MET A 71 49.84 -17.28 -12.21
C MET A 71 49.43 -18.75 -12.34
N LYS A 72 50.35 -19.69 -12.06
CA LYS A 72 50.02 -21.12 -11.96
C LYS A 72 48.93 -21.38 -10.92
N ARG A 73 49.03 -20.79 -9.72
CA ARG A 73 48.03 -20.98 -8.65
C ARG A 73 46.66 -20.36 -9.00
N LEU A 74 46.63 -19.14 -9.51
CA LEU A 74 45.42 -18.47 -10.00
C LEU A 74 44.69 -19.32 -11.04
N ILE A 75 45.42 -19.80 -12.07
CA ILE A 75 44.87 -20.60 -13.16
C ILE A 75 44.42 -21.99 -12.68
N ARG A 76 45.26 -22.72 -11.94
CA ARG A 76 44.93 -24.05 -11.40
C ARG A 76 43.68 -24.02 -10.52
N SER A 77 43.53 -22.97 -9.70
CA SER A 77 42.39 -22.85 -8.79
C SER A 77 41.06 -22.46 -9.47
N LEU A 78 41.06 -22.09 -10.75
CA LEU A 78 39.81 -22.05 -11.56
C LEU A 78 39.15 -23.44 -11.68
N GLY A 79 39.95 -24.50 -11.60
CA GLY A 79 39.48 -25.90 -11.57
C GLY A 79 38.96 -26.37 -10.21
N SER A 80 38.87 -25.49 -9.20
CA SER A 80 38.40 -25.86 -7.86
C SER A 80 36.95 -26.36 -7.87
N SER A 81 36.63 -27.33 -7.02
CA SER A 81 35.26 -27.82 -6.83
C SER A 81 34.35 -26.81 -6.11
N LYS A 82 34.91 -25.92 -5.27
CA LYS A 82 34.16 -24.85 -4.57
C LYS A 82 33.89 -23.65 -5.47
N THR A 83 32.65 -23.17 -5.52
CA THR A 83 32.29 -22.01 -6.36
C THR A 83 32.86 -20.69 -5.81
N SER A 84 32.84 -20.47 -4.49
CA SER A 84 33.42 -19.27 -3.86
C SER A 84 34.88 -19.06 -4.28
N SER A 85 35.68 -20.13 -4.20
CA SER A 85 37.04 -20.19 -4.75
C SER A 85 37.05 -19.81 -6.23
N ARG A 86 36.30 -20.51 -7.10
CA ARG A 86 36.31 -20.24 -8.55
C ARG A 86 36.01 -18.78 -8.87
N ILE A 87 35.05 -18.15 -8.17
CA ILE A 87 34.72 -16.73 -8.32
C ILE A 87 35.91 -15.84 -7.90
N GLY A 88 36.47 -16.03 -6.70
CA GLY A 88 37.60 -15.23 -6.21
C GLY A 88 38.83 -15.30 -7.11
N PHE A 89 39.24 -16.51 -7.51
CA PHE A 89 40.36 -16.72 -8.43
C PHE A 89 40.07 -16.16 -9.84
N TYR A 90 38.86 -16.35 -10.37
CA TYR A 90 38.47 -15.85 -11.70
C TYR A 90 38.42 -14.32 -11.78
N THR A 91 37.79 -13.66 -10.81
CA THR A 91 37.70 -12.19 -10.76
C THR A 91 39.09 -11.57 -10.62
N THR A 92 39.96 -12.14 -9.77
CA THR A 92 41.32 -11.64 -9.57
C THR A 92 42.19 -11.84 -10.81
N LEU A 93 42.12 -13.01 -11.47
CA LEU A 93 42.84 -13.27 -12.72
C LEU A 93 42.35 -12.36 -13.86
N THR A 94 41.03 -12.15 -13.96
CA THR A 94 40.45 -11.25 -14.97
C THR A 94 40.87 -9.80 -14.72
N GLY A 95 40.91 -9.36 -13.46
CA GLY A 95 41.47 -8.06 -13.06
C GLY A 95 42.94 -7.93 -13.45
N PHE A 96 43.77 -8.93 -13.14
CA PHE A 96 45.20 -8.93 -13.50
C PHE A 96 45.40 -8.76 -15.01
N LEU A 97 44.71 -9.56 -15.83
CA LEU A 97 44.78 -9.48 -17.28
C LEU A 97 44.26 -8.13 -17.81
N THR A 98 43.21 -7.57 -17.21
CA THR A 98 42.67 -6.25 -17.59
C THR A 98 43.67 -5.12 -17.32
N MET A 99 44.49 -5.24 -16.28
CA MET A 99 45.55 -4.28 -15.94
C MET A 99 46.87 -4.52 -16.68
N ASN A 100 47.08 -5.69 -17.28
CA ASN A 100 48.32 -6.07 -17.98
C ASN A 100 47.99 -6.55 -19.42
N PRO A 101 47.57 -5.64 -20.32
CA PRO A 101 47.04 -6.00 -21.64
C PRO A 101 48.06 -6.67 -22.56
N ASP A 102 49.36 -6.49 -22.31
CA ASP A 102 50.48 -7.03 -23.10
C ASP A 102 50.90 -8.44 -22.66
N THR A 103 50.11 -9.10 -21.80
CA THR A 103 50.34 -10.48 -21.36
C THR A 103 50.35 -11.45 -22.54
N SER A 104 51.46 -12.17 -22.75
CA SER A 104 51.56 -13.22 -23.78
C SER A 104 50.47 -14.29 -23.59
N ILE A 105 49.57 -14.37 -24.58
CA ILE A 105 48.46 -15.32 -24.60
C ILE A 105 48.98 -16.74 -24.79
N GLU A 106 50.07 -16.94 -25.53
CA GLU A 106 50.69 -18.25 -25.76
C GLU A 106 51.26 -18.81 -24.44
N ASN A 107 51.91 -17.96 -23.63
CA ASN A 107 52.35 -18.33 -22.29
C ASN A 107 51.16 -18.57 -21.33
N PHE A 108 50.10 -17.77 -21.41
CA PHE A 108 48.88 -18.00 -20.62
C PHE A 108 48.21 -19.35 -20.98
N LEU A 109 48.05 -19.63 -22.28
CA LEU A 109 47.44 -20.87 -22.77
C LEU A 109 48.29 -22.09 -22.40
N SER A 110 49.63 -22.01 -22.45
CA SER A 110 50.47 -23.12 -22.00
C SER A 110 50.37 -23.37 -20.49
N ILE A 111 50.18 -22.33 -19.66
CA ILE A 111 49.90 -22.52 -18.23
C ILE A 111 48.51 -23.14 -18.02
N VAL A 112 47.48 -22.72 -18.78
CA VAL A 112 46.15 -23.35 -18.77
C VAL A 112 46.20 -24.82 -19.18
N ASP A 113 46.96 -25.17 -20.22
CA ASP A 113 47.04 -26.56 -20.68
C ASP A 113 47.77 -27.47 -19.69
N ASN A 114 48.85 -26.98 -19.06
CA ASN A 114 49.63 -27.71 -18.05
C ASN A 114 48.91 -27.82 -16.69
N GLU A 115 48.42 -26.72 -16.12
CA GLU A 115 47.86 -26.69 -14.75
C GLU A 115 46.41 -27.19 -14.68
N LEU A 116 45.69 -27.26 -15.80
CA LEU A 116 44.32 -27.76 -15.90
C LEU A 116 44.22 -28.95 -16.86
N GLN A 117 45.17 -29.88 -16.82
CA GLN A 117 45.15 -31.09 -17.65
C GLN A 117 44.14 -32.14 -17.08
N PRO A 118 43.16 -32.62 -17.89
CA PRO A 118 42.25 -33.67 -17.46
C PRO A 118 42.92 -35.06 -17.57
N VAL A 119 43.20 -35.70 -16.45
CA VAL A 119 43.85 -37.03 -16.40
C VAL A 119 42.79 -38.14 -16.36
N ASN A 120 43.09 -39.30 -16.96
CA ASN A 120 42.17 -40.45 -16.99
C ASN A 120 41.90 -41.09 -15.61
N SER A 121 42.78 -40.86 -14.63
CA SER A 121 42.60 -41.24 -13.22
C SER A 121 41.58 -40.36 -12.48
N ASN A 122 41.43 -39.09 -12.89
CA ASN A 122 40.53 -38.14 -12.24
C ASN A 122 39.06 -38.55 -12.41
N SER A 123 38.23 -38.36 -11.39
CA SER A 123 36.84 -38.76 -11.44
C SER A 123 36.04 -37.99 -12.50
N LYS A 124 34.86 -38.53 -12.83
CA LYS A 124 33.91 -37.87 -13.73
C LYS A 124 33.37 -36.53 -13.17
N SER A 125 33.62 -36.18 -11.89
CA SER A 125 33.42 -34.83 -11.34
C SER A 125 34.63 -33.96 -11.62
N GLU A 126 35.81 -34.32 -11.10
CA GLU A 126 37.00 -33.45 -11.15
C GLU A 126 37.38 -33.10 -12.60
N ASN A 127 37.28 -34.04 -13.53
CA ASN A 127 37.48 -33.73 -14.95
C ASN A 127 36.47 -32.68 -15.47
N GLY A 128 35.23 -32.66 -14.98
CA GLY A 128 34.25 -31.60 -15.28
C GLY A 128 34.56 -30.28 -14.58
N ASP A 129 35.03 -30.32 -13.34
CA ASP A 129 35.46 -29.15 -12.58
C ASP A 129 36.74 -28.52 -13.21
N ILE A 130 37.66 -29.33 -13.77
CA ILE A 130 38.82 -28.93 -14.60
C ILE A 130 38.38 -28.29 -15.93
N TYR A 131 37.42 -28.90 -16.65
CA TYR A 131 36.88 -28.28 -17.87
C TYR A 131 36.15 -26.95 -17.59
N MET A 132 35.50 -26.79 -16.43
CA MET A 132 35.02 -25.48 -15.96
C MET A 132 36.18 -24.49 -15.79
N GLY A 133 37.28 -24.92 -15.16
CA GLY A 133 38.48 -24.10 -15.00
C GLY A 133 39.05 -23.61 -16.33
N ARG A 134 39.11 -24.47 -17.35
CA ARG A 134 39.52 -24.10 -18.72
C ARG A 134 38.57 -23.07 -19.34
N ILE A 135 37.26 -23.28 -19.24
CA ILE A 135 36.23 -22.35 -19.75
C ILE A 135 36.36 -20.97 -19.07
N LEU A 136 36.59 -20.94 -17.75
CA LEU A 136 36.85 -19.70 -17.01
C LEU A 136 38.18 -19.06 -17.44
N GLY A 137 39.23 -19.84 -17.72
CA GLY A 137 40.52 -19.33 -18.21
C GLY A 137 40.38 -18.62 -19.56
N TYR A 138 39.70 -19.23 -20.54
CA TYR A 138 39.42 -18.58 -21.83
C TYR A 138 38.43 -17.41 -21.67
N GLY A 139 37.45 -17.54 -20.76
CA GLY A 139 36.55 -16.46 -20.37
C GLY A 139 37.27 -15.24 -19.80
N ALA A 140 38.37 -15.42 -19.06
CA ALA A 140 39.17 -14.33 -18.52
C ALA A 140 39.89 -13.54 -19.65
N LEU A 141 40.42 -14.23 -20.67
CA LEU A 141 41.00 -13.61 -21.87
C LEU A 141 39.98 -12.82 -22.71
N ILE A 142 38.72 -13.28 -22.70
CA ILE A 142 37.60 -12.60 -23.36
C ILE A 142 37.21 -11.35 -22.56
N ARG A 143 37.04 -11.45 -21.23
CA ARG A 143 36.61 -10.32 -20.39
C ARG A 143 37.64 -9.21 -20.26
N SER A 144 38.93 -9.55 -20.21
CA SER A 144 40.03 -8.58 -20.24
C SER A 144 40.22 -7.89 -21.59
N LYS A 145 39.50 -8.31 -22.64
CA LYS A 145 39.63 -7.83 -24.03
C LYS A 145 41.04 -8.01 -24.60
N ILE A 146 41.82 -8.96 -24.07
CA ILE A 146 43.11 -9.35 -24.64
C ILE A 146 42.86 -10.18 -25.91
N LEU A 147 41.92 -11.13 -25.89
CA LEU A 147 41.66 -12.01 -27.04
C LEU A 147 41.17 -11.26 -28.29
N SER A 148 40.48 -10.13 -28.13
CA SER A 148 39.98 -9.32 -29.26
C SER A 148 41.07 -8.50 -29.95
N LYS A 149 42.25 -8.36 -29.32
CA LYS A 149 43.45 -7.72 -29.90
C LYS A 149 44.44 -8.71 -30.55
N SER A 150 44.27 -10.02 -30.33
CA SER A 150 45.24 -11.03 -30.74
C SER A 150 45.11 -11.46 -32.21
N SER A 151 46.07 -12.25 -32.69
CA SER A 151 46.03 -12.79 -34.06
C SER A 151 44.82 -13.71 -34.28
N SER A 152 44.33 -13.74 -35.52
CA SER A 152 43.17 -14.58 -35.91
C SER A 152 43.39 -16.07 -35.61
N ALA A 153 44.63 -16.55 -35.67
CA ALA A 153 44.99 -17.92 -35.30
C ALA A 153 44.79 -18.21 -33.81
N ILE A 154 45.25 -17.31 -32.93
CA ILE A 154 45.08 -17.44 -31.47
C ILE A 154 43.59 -17.34 -31.10
N GLN A 155 42.83 -16.46 -31.75
CA GLN A 155 41.38 -16.36 -31.59
C GLN A 155 40.68 -17.68 -31.94
N LEU A 156 40.96 -18.23 -33.13
CA LEU A 156 40.38 -19.48 -33.62
C LEU A 156 40.72 -20.65 -32.68
N GLN A 157 41.99 -20.81 -32.32
CA GLN A 157 42.43 -21.85 -31.37
C GLN A 157 41.75 -21.73 -30.00
N THR A 158 41.66 -20.51 -29.44
CA THR A 158 41.05 -20.27 -28.13
C THR A 158 39.54 -20.57 -28.15
N ILE A 159 38.83 -20.21 -29.22
CA ILE A 159 37.39 -20.49 -29.38
C ILE A 159 37.14 -21.99 -29.58
N GLN A 160 37.98 -22.68 -30.36
CA GLN A 160 37.90 -24.12 -30.55
C GLN A 160 38.16 -24.87 -29.23
N ASN A 161 39.11 -24.40 -28.42
CA ASN A 161 39.39 -24.94 -27.08
C ASN A 161 38.25 -24.65 -26.09
N LEU A 162 37.62 -23.47 -26.15
CA LEU A 162 36.44 -23.10 -25.36
C LEU A 162 35.25 -24.02 -25.64
N ILE A 163 34.85 -24.15 -26.91
CA ILE A 163 33.71 -24.99 -27.33
C ILE A 163 33.97 -26.48 -27.05
N SER A 164 35.19 -26.97 -27.30
CA SER A 164 35.54 -28.38 -27.06
C SER A 164 35.66 -28.73 -25.56
N ALA A 165 35.87 -27.75 -24.68
CA ALA A 165 35.71 -27.91 -23.23
C ALA A 165 34.22 -27.90 -22.82
N GLY A 166 33.42 -26.97 -23.36
CA GLY A 166 31.97 -26.88 -23.12
C GLY A 166 31.23 -28.19 -23.43
N LYS A 167 31.58 -28.84 -24.54
CA LYS A 167 31.01 -30.13 -24.98
C LYS A 167 31.23 -31.31 -24.01
N ARG A 168 32.16 -31.24 -23.05
CA ARG A 168 32.54 -32.39 -22.20
C ARG A 168 31.47 -32.76 -21.15
N ARG A 169 30.59 -31.80 -20.82
CA ARG A 169 29.43 -31.98 -19.92
C ARG A 169 28.30 -31.04 -20.31
N SER A 170 27.06 -31.53 -20.30
CA SER A 170 25.86 -30.74 -20.65
C SER A 170 25.50 -29.58 -19.71
N TYR A 171 26.27 -29.33 -18.64
CA TYR A 171 26.17 -28.11 -17.83
C TYR A 171 27.29 -27.09 -18.11
N LEU A 172 28.32 -27.47 -18.86
CA LEU A 172 29.43 -26.60 -19.28
C LEU A 172 29.16 -25.91 -20.62
N SER A 173 28.35 -26.54 -21.47
CA SER A 173 27.96 -26.05 -22.80
C SER A 173 27.46 -24.60 -22.77
N PHE A 174 26.45 -24.29 -21.95
CA PHE A 174 25.92 -22.93 -21.85
C PHE A 174 26.94 -21.91 -21.33
N VAL A 175 27.78 -22.27 -20.35
CA VAL A 175 28.83 -21.37 -19.83
C VAL A 175 29.86 -21.05 -20.92
N SER A 176 30.27 -22.07 -21.69
CA SER A 176 31.14 -21.90 -22.86
C SER A 176 30.50 -21.04 -23.96
N VAL A 177 29.21 -21.22 -24.22
CA VAL A 177 28.46 -20.46 -25.22
C VAL A 177 28.17 -19.02 -24.78
N SER A 178 27.99 -18.78 -23.47
CA SER A 178 27.87 -17.43 -22.90
C SER A 178 29.15 -16.61 -23.16
N PHE A 179 30.32 -17.17 -22.87
CA PHE A 179 31.61 -16.51 -23.20
C PHE A 179 31.83 -16.36 -24.71
N LEU A 180 31.41 -17.33 -25.53
CA LEU A 180 31.46 -17.19 -27.00
C LEU A 180 30.60 -16.02 -27.49
N VAL A 181 29.38 -15.87 -26.98
CA VAL A 181 28.48 -14.76 -27.32
C VAL A 181 29.02 -13.43 -26.80
N GLU A 182 29.63 -13.41 -25.61
CA GLU A 182 30.33 -12.23 -25.09
C GLU A 182 31.47 -11.80 -26.04
N PHE A 183 32.31 -12.74 -26.50
CA PHE A 183 33.37 -12.45 -27.46
C PHE A 183 32.84 -11.99 -28.83
N VAL A 184 31.84 -12.70 -29.38
CA VAL A 184 31.14 -12.31 -30.62
C VAL A 184 30.59 -10.89 -30.53
N ASN A 185 30.11 -10.46 -29.36
CA ASN A 185 29.63 -9.10 -29.14
C ASN A 185 30.77 -8.06 -29.08
N GLN A 186 31.97 -8.42 -28.62
CA GLN A 186 33.13 -7.51 -28.56
C GLN A 186 33.78 -7.21 -29.92
N VAL A 187 33.77 -8.15 -30.87
CA VAL A 187 34.54 -8.03 -32.14
C VAL A 187 33.75 -7.46 -33.32
N ASP A 188 34.41 -7.12 -34.42
CA ASP A 188 33.77 -6.63 -35.65
C ASP A 188 33.28 -7.77 -36.58
N THR A 189 32.57 -7.42 -37.66
CA THR A 189 32.03 -8.41 -38.61
C THR A 189 33.10 -9.11 -39.44
N ASN A 190 34.28 -8.52 -39.66
CA ASN A 190 35.39 -9.16 -40.36
C ASN A 190 36.08 -10.22 -39.48
N CYS A 191 36.28 -9.92 -38.20
CA CYS A 191 36.78 -10.88 -37.20
C CYS A 191 35.80 -12.06 -37.06
N ILE A 192 34.49 -11.82 -37.01
CA ILE A 192 33.49 -12.91 -36.98
C ILE A 192 33.65 -13.81 -38.22
N LYS A 193 33.75 -13.22 -39.42
CA LYS A 193 33.92 -13.97 -40.68
C LYS A 193 35.21 -14.80 -40.75
N ARG A 194 36.33 -14.28 -40.23
CA ARG A 194 37.66 -14.92 -40.34
C ARG A 194 37.96 -15.89 -39.19
N SER A 195 37.79 -15.45 -37.94
CA SER A 195 38.28 -16.17 -36.76
C SER A 195 37.23 -17.07 -36.09
N ILE A 196 35.93 -16.77 -36.26
CA ILE A 196 34.85 -17.40 -35.46
C ILE A 196 33.95 -18.29 -36.32
N TRP A 197 33.53 -17.80 -37.49
CA TRP A 197 32.58 -18.49 -38.35
C TRP A 197 33.01 -19.91 -38.78
N PRO A 198 34.28 -20.19 -39.14
CA PRO A 198 34.71 -21.55 -39.50
C PRO A 198 34.48 -22.60 -38.39
N ILE A 199 34.42 -22.16 -37.13
CA ILE A 199 34.11 -23.03 -35.98
C ILE A 199 32.60 -23.11 -35.78
N ILE A 200 31.88 -21.99 -35.84
CA ILE A 200 30.41 -21.95 -35.67
C ILE A 200 29.68 -22.74 -36.76
N GLU A 201 30.08 -22.61 -38.01
CA GLU A 201 29.52 -23.35 -39.14
C GLU A 201 29.72 -24.86 -38.97
N LYS A 202 30.93 -25.28 -38.61
CA LYS A 202 31.26 -26.70 -38.37
C LYS A 202 30.55 -27.31 -37.15
N GLU A 203 30.43 -26.54 -36.07
CA GLU A 203 30.00 -27.07 -34.76
C GLU A 203 28.51 -26.87 -34.47
N PHE A 204 27.88 -25.85 -35.06
CA PHE A 204 26.47 -25.50 -34.88
C PHE A 204 25.65 -25.51 -36.18
N GLY A 205 26.29 -25.54 -37.36
CA GLY A 205 25.65 -25.83 -38.66
C GLY A 205 25.24 -27.31 -38.76
N LYS A 206 24.17 -27.67 -38.05
CA LYS A 206 23.67 -29.04 -37.90
C LYS A 206 22.17 -29.13 -38.22
N PRO A 207 21.68 -30.28 -38.72
CA PRO A 207 20.25 -30.48 -38.95
C PRO A 207 19.44 -30.35 -37.65
N TRP A 208 18.17 -29.99 -37.78
CA TRP A 208 17.26 -29.74 -36.64
C TRP A 208 17.24 -30.87 -35.58
N ALA A 209 17.43 -32.13 -35.99
CA ALA A 209 17.49 -33.28 -35.08
C ALA A 209 18.69 -33.26 -34.10
N GLU A 210 19.74 -32.50 -34.40
CA GLU A 210 20.92 -32.30 -33.55
C GLU A 210 20.98 -30.91 -32.89
N GLN A 211 19.99 -30.05 -33.12
CA GLN A 211 19.99 -28.70 -32.57
C GLN A 211 19.65 -28.67 -31.07
N THR A 212 20.23 -27.68 -30.38
CA THR A 212 20.11 -27.45 -28.94
C THR A 212 19.76 -25.98 -28.67
N LEU A 213 19.34 -25.64 -27.45
CA LEU A 213 19.13 -24.24 -27.04
C LEU A 213 20.38 -23.39 -27.29
N ASP A 214 21.53 -23.91 -26.86
CA ASP A 214 22.84 -23.26 -26.93
C ASP A 214 23.25 -22.99 -28.39
N SER A 215 23.13 -23.98 -29.27
CA SER A 215 23.48 -23.85 -30.69
C SER A 215 22.49 -22.95 -31.45
N PHE A 216 21.18 -23.08 -31.19
CA PHE A 216 20.16 -22.18 -31.74
C PHE A 216 20.38 -20.73 -31.30
N TYR A 217 20.79 -20.50 -30.04
CA TYR A 217 21.12 -19.18 -29.52
C TYR A 217 22.33 -18.56 -30.21
N VAL A 218 23.44 -19.29 -30.38
CA VAL A 218 24.61 -18.81 -31.14
C VAL A 218 24.22 -18.43 -32.56
N LEU A 219 23.43 -19.26 -33.25
CA LEU A 219 22.98 -18.99 -34.61
C LEU A 219 22.07 -17.75 -34.70
N LEU A 220 21.16 -17.53 -33.74
CA LEU A 220 20.37 -16.30 -33.67
C LEU A 220 21.24 -15.05 -33.39
N VAL A 221 22.24 -15.14 -32.51
CA VAL A 221 23.18 -14.05 -32.24
C VAL A 221 23.98 -13.70 -33.50
N ILE A 222 24.54 -14.69 -34.21
CA ILE A 222 25.31 -14.46 -35.44
C ILE A 222 24.39 -13.96 -36.57
N LYS A 223 23.16 -14.48 -36.69
CA LYS A 223 22.17 -13.94 -37.65
C LYS A 223 21.92 -12.46 -37.39
N ASN A 224 21.72 -12.06 -36.14
CA ASN A 224 21.43 -10.67 -35.79
C ASN A 224 22.65 -9.74 -35.98
N LYS A 225 23.86 -10.18 -35.64
CA LYS A 225 25.07 -9.34 -35.74
C LYS A 225 25.75 -9.36 -37.11
N CYS A 226 25.60 -10.44 -37.89
CA CYS A 226 26.19 -10.55 -39.22
C CYS A 226 25.33 -11.40 -40.18
N PRO A 227 24.17 -10.89 -40.66
CA PRO A 227 23.22 -11.62 -41.50
C PRO A 227 23.83 -12.31 -42.73
N SER A 228 24.89 -11.74 -43.32
CA SER A 228 25.55 -12.30 -44.51
C SER A 228 26.17 -13.70 -44.32
N LEU A 229 26.40 -14.13 -43.08
CA LEU A 229 26.90 -15.47 -42.77
C LEU A 229 25.76 -16.49 -42.67
N VAL A 230 24.73 -16.17 -41.90
CA VAL A 230 23.51 -16.98 -41.75
C VAL A 230 22.53 -16.66 -42.88
N ASN A 231 23.01 -16.83 -44.11
CA ASN A 231 22.30 -16.54 -45.34
C ASN A 231 21.46 -17.74 -45.83
N ASP A 232 20.80 -17.58 -46.96
CA ASP A 232 19.85 -18.56 -47.47
C ASP A 232 20.52 -19.83 -47.99
N LYS A 233 21.79 -19.75 -48.42
CA LYS A 233 22.58 -20.93 -48.79
C LYS A 233 22.87 -21.78 -47.54
N PHE A 234 23.38 -21.16 -46.48
CA PHE A 234 23.60 -21.83 -45.19
C PHE A 234 22.29 -22.40 -44.64
N SER A 235 21.20 -21.62 -44.68
CA SER A 235 19.89 -22.06 -44.19
C SER A 235 19.34 -23.26 -44.98
N LYS A 236 19.43 -23.25 -46.31
CA LYS A 236 19.01 -24.38 -47.16
C LYS A 236 19.90 -25.61 -46.95
N THR A 237 21.22 -25.45 -46.81
CA THR A 237 22.16 -26.56 -46.60
C THR A 237 21.98 -27.26 -45.25
N HIS A 238 21.72 -26.51 -44.16
CA HIS A 238 21.67 -27.09 -42.81
C HIS A 238 20.26 -27.28 -42.24
N PHE A 239 19.26 -26.50 -42.68
CA PHE A 239 17.89 -26.53 -42.16
C PHE A 239 16.83 -26.87 -43.21
N GLY A 240 17.18 -26.93 -44.49
CA GLY A 240 16.25 -27.19 -45.60
C GLY A 240 15.35 -26.01 -45.96
N THR A 241 15.45 -24.88 -45.26
CA THR A 241 14.56 -23.71 -45.37
C THR A 241 15.34 -22.46 -45.82
N GLU A 242 14.66 -21.49 -46.42
CA GLU A 242 15.33 -20.27 -46.91
C GLU A 242 15.94 -19.43 -45.78
N HIS A 243 15.33 -19.44 -44.59
CA HIS A 243 15.87 -18.81 -43.39
C HIS A 243 15.73 -19.75 -42.18
N ILE A 244 16.49 -19.49 -41.10
CA ILE A 244 16.36 -20.21 -39.81
C ILE A 244 14.95 -20.11 -39.19
N VAL A 245 14.22 -19.02 -39.45
CA VAL A 245 12.91 -18.74 -38.86
C VAL A 245 11.89 -18.53 -39.98
N THR A 246 11.25 -19.61 -40.39
CA THR A 246 10.16 -19.68 -41.39
C THR A 246 8.98 -20.49 -40.83
N LYS A 247 7.80 -20.38 -41.46
CA LYS A 247 6.59 -21.15 -41.13
C LYS A 247 6.83 -22.67 -41.06
N GLU A 248 7.71 -23.18 -41.93
CA GLU A 248 8.09 -24.59 -42.02
C GLU A 248 8.93 -25.02 -40.80
N SER A 249 9.98 -24.25 -40.48
CA SER A 249 10.89 -24.51 -39.36
C SER A 249 10.22 -24.42 -37.97
N MET A 250 9.03 -23.81 -37.85
CA MET A 250 8.37 -23.58 -36.55
C MET A 250 8.16 -24.85 -35.74
N ASN A 251 7.86 -25.99 -36.39
CA ASN A 251 7.69 -27.26 -35.69
C ASN A 251 8.97 -27.70 -34.98
N ASP A 252 10.13 -27.48 -35.61
CA ASP A 252 11.43 -27.90 -35.08
C ASP A 252 12.00 -26.90 -34.09
N ILE A 253 11.78 -25.59 -34.30
CA ILE A 253 12.02 -24.57 -33.28
C ILE A 253 11.22 -24.89 -32.00
N VAL A 254 9.94 -25.26 -32.11
CA VAL A 254 9.08 -25.64 -30.97
C VAL A 254 9.48 -26.98 -30.34
N LYS A 255 10.18 -27.88 -31.07
CA LYS A 255 10.84 -29.05 -30.48
C LYS A 255 12.09 -28.66 -29.69
N VAL A 256 12.96 -27.80 -30.23
CA VAL A 256 14.18 -27.33 -29.55
C VAL A 256 13.86 -26.52 -28.30
N LEU A 257 12.93 -25.57 -28.39
CA LEU A 257 12.56 -24.66 -27.29
C LEU A 257 11.83 -25.35 -26.13
N LEU A 258 10.95 -26.34 -26.40
CA LEU A 258 10.24 -27.11 -25.37
C LEU A 258 10.93 -28.45 -25.04
N GLY A 259 12.06 -28.78 -25.67
CA GLY A 259 12.83 -30.03 -25.46
C GLY A 259 13.62 -30.06 -24.14
N LEU A 260 13.08 -29.44 -23.08
CA LEU A 260 13.82 -29.09 -21.87
C LEU A 260 13.98 -30.28 -20.92
N SER A 261 15.22 -30.71 -20.70
CA SER A 261 15.53 -31.77 -19.72
C SER A 261 15.61 -31.27 -18.27
N ARG A 262 15.64 -29.96 -18.01
CA ARG A 262 15.81 -29.35 -16.67
C ARG A 262 15.13 -27.97 -16.60
N ILE A 263 14.52 -27.65 -15.46
CA ILE A 263 13.79 -26.39 -15.22
C ILE A 263 14.68 -25.15 -15.36
N ILE A 264 15.96 -25.22 -14.95
CA ILE A 264 16.89 -24.08 -15.09
C ILE A 264 17.05 -23.58 -16.53
N SER A 265 16.86 -24.45 -17.52
CA SER A 265 16.90 -24.06 -18.93
C SER A 265 15.81 -23.05 -19.31
N CYS A 266 14.74 -22.90 -18.52
CA CYS A 266 13.71 -21.87 -18.74
C CYS A 266 14.24 -20.43 -18.64
N HIS A 267 15.39 -20.20 -17.98
CA HIS A 267 16.04 -18.88 -17.91
C HIS A 267 17.04 -18.63 -19.05
N HIS A 268 17.15 -19.53 -20.03
CA HIS A 268 18.12 -19.43 -21.11
C HIS A 268 17.82 -18.20 -22.02
N PRO A 269 18.81 -17.33 -22.33
CA PRO A 269 18.58 -16.06 -23.01
C PRO A 269 17.98 -16.18 -24.42
N VAL A 270 18.01 -17.38 -25.01
CA VAL A 270 17.34 -17.68 -26.30
C VAL A 270 15.85 -17.36 -26.28
N PHE A 271 15.13 -17.52 -25.16
CA PHE A 271 13.69 -17.24 -25.12
C PHE A 271 13.40 -15.76 -25.34
N LYS A 272 14.19 -14.89 -24.71
CA LYS A 272 14.13 -13.44 -24.93
C LYS A 272 14.53 -13.09 -26.36
N LEU A 273 15.71 -13.52 -26.82
CA LEU A 273 16.21 -13.20 -28.16
C LEU A 273 15.30 -13.72 -29.29
N PHE A 274 14.70 -14.90 -29.13
CA PHE A 274 13.77 -15.47 -30.09
C PHE A 274 12.43 -14.71 -30.10
N CYS A 275 11.86 -14.36 -28.93
CA CYS A 275 10.68 -13.50 -28.88
C CYS A 275 10.95 -12.09 -29.45
N GLU A 276 12.17 -11.56 -29.26
CA GLU A 276 12.60 -10.29 -29.84
C GLU A 276 12.70 -10.37 -31.37
N ASN A 277 13.25 -11.46 -31.91
CA ASN A 277 13.31 -11.70 -33.36
C ASN A 277 11.92 -11.98 -33.97
N LEU A 278 11.01 -12.60 -33.21
CA LEU A 278 9.62 -12.82 -33.66
C LEU A 278 8.82 -11.53 -33.84
N LYS A 279 9.13 -10.44 -33.10
CA LYS A 279 8.41 -9.14 -33.22
C LYS A 279 8.33 -8.62 -34.66
N SER A 280 9.37 -8.89 -35.45
CA SER A 280 9.52 -8.43 -36.83
C SER A 280 8.87 -9.38 -37.86
N THR A 281 8.08 -10.36 -37.42
CA THR A 281 7.49 -11.40 -38.28
C THR A 281 6.04 -11.70 -37.93
N GLU A 282 5.19 -11.95 -38.92
CA GLU A 282 3.79 -12.36 -38.73
C GLU A 282 3.65 -13.78 -38.12
N LEU A 283 4.77 -14.49 -37.96
CA LEU A 283 4.85 -15.90 -37.56
C LEU A 283 4.48 -16.18 -36.09
N ILE A 284 4.19 -15.16 -35.28
CA ILE A 284 3.79 -15.32 -33.87
C ILE A 284 2.53 -16.19 -33.74
N ILE A 285 1.57 -16.05 -34.67
CA ILE A 285 0.32 -16.83 -34.66
C ILE A 285 0.61 -18.31 -34.98
N ASP A 286 1.47 -18.59 -35.96
CA ASP A 286 1.89 -19.97 -36.28
C ASP A 286 2.64 -20.61 -35.11
N PHE A 287 3.62 -19.89 -34.54
CA PHE A 287 4.39 -20.33 -33.37
C PHE A 287 3.49 -20.66 -32.19
N TRP A 288 2.56 -19.76 -31.84
CA TRP A 288 1.62 -19.98 -30.74
C TRP A 288 0.67 -21.14 -30.99
N THR A 289 0.20 -21.32 -32.24
CA THR A 289 -0.64 -22.47 -32.63
C THR A 289 0.09 -23.80 -32.44
N ARG A 290 1.41 -23.86 -32.67
CA ARG A 290 2.23 -25.06 -32.39
C ARG A 290 2.48 -25.31 -30.90
N ILE A 291 2.50 -24.25 -30.08
CA ILE A 291 2.51 -24.39 -28.62
C ILE A 291 1.17 -24.96 -28.12
N ASP A 292 0.04 -24.40 -28.57
CA ASP A 292 -1.29 -24.83 -28.16
C ASP A 292 -1.54 -26.32 -28.45
N GLN A 293 -1.06 -26.82 -29.59
CA GLN A 293 -1.12 -28.24 -29.97
C GLN A 293 -0.47 -29.19 -28.94
N LYS A 294 0.47 -28.73 -28.09
CA LYS A 294 1.01 -29.53 -26.98
C LYS A 294 0.21 -29.43 -25.68
N PHE A 295 -0.61 -28.39 -25.51
CA PHE A 295 -1.40 -28.16 -24.29
C PHE A 295 -2.61 -29.08 -24.12
N ALA A 296 -2.81 -30.05 -25.02
CA ALA A 296 -3.69 -31.19 -24.78
C ALA A 296 -3.23 -32.04 -23.57
N LYS A 297 -1.90 -32.19 -23.36
CA LYS A 297 -1.28 -32.88 -22.21
C LYS A 297 0.12 -32.30 -21.89
N PRO A 298 0.23 -31.06 -21.36
CA PRO A 298 1.52 -30.42 -21.11
C PRO A 298 2.24 -31.03 -19.89
N SER A 299 3.57 -30.97 -19.88
CA SER A 299 4.37 -31.22 -18.69
C SER A 299 4.46 -29.96 -17.80
N LYS A 300 4.83 -30.11 -16.51
CA LYS A 300 5.08 -28.96 -15.62
C LYS A 300 6.15 -28.00 -16.15
N THR A 301 7.09 -28.50 -16.95
CA THR A 301 8.11 -27.70 -17.65
C THR A 301 7.51 -26.90 -18.81
N ASP A 302 6.56 -27.47 -19.58
CA ASP A 302 5.83 -26.72 -20.61
C ASP A 302 4.95 -25.63 -19.98
N GLU A 303 4.23 -25.95 -18.89
CA GLU A 303 3.40 -24.98 -18.14
C GLU A 303 4.20 -23.73 -17.74
N TYR A 304 5.34 -23.92 -17.06
CA TYR A 304 6.18 -22.82 -16.62
C TYR A 304 6.79 -22.04 -17.80
N LEU A 305 7.33 -22.75 -18.80
CA LEU A 305 8.01 -22.10 -19.91
C LEU A 305 7.04 -21.27 -20.77
N VAL A 306 5.86 -21.80 -21.06
CA VAL A 306 4.88 -21.10 -21.91
C VAL A 306 4.32 -19.86 -21.21
N ILE A 307 4.26 -19.83 -19.88
CA ILE A 307 4.01 -18.59 -19.13
C ILE A 307 5.13 -17.58 -19.37
N GLN A 308 6.41 -17.97 -19.23
CA GLN A 308 7.52 -17.03 -19.44
C GLN A 308 7.59 -16.53 -20.90
N ILE A 309 7.34 -17.42 -21.88
CA ILE A 309 7.21 -17.05 -23.30
C ILE A 309 6.04 -16.09 -23.52
N LEU A 310 4.87 -16.35 -22.93
CA LEU A 310 3.70 -15.48 -23.11
C LEU A 310 3.86 -14.12 -22.41
N LYS A 311 4.50 -14.07 -21.24
CA LYS A 311 4.95 -12.81 -20.60
C LYS A 311 5.91 -12.05 -21.53
N LEU A 312 6.92 -12.71 -22.08
CA LEU A 312 7.88 -12.12 -23.03
C LEU A 312 7.21 -11.64 -24.32
N ILE A 313 6.22 -12.35 -24.86
CA ILE A 313 5.44 -11.91 -26.02
C ILE A 313 4.61 -10.67 -25.65
N LEU A 314 3.74 -10.76 -24.64
CA LEU A 314 2.82 -9.66 -24.24
C LEU A 314 3.56 -8.37 -23.91
N SER A 315 4.74 -8.46 -23.27
CA SER A 315 5.59 -7.31 -22.92
C SER A 315 6.26 -6.64 -24.14
N ASN A 316 6.11 -7.20 -25.33
CA ASN A 316 6.84 -6.83 -26.55
C ASN A 316 5.94 -6.76 -27.81
N ILE A 317 4.61 -6.80 -27.67
CA ILE A 317 3.69 -6.76 -28.81
C ILE A 317 3.78 -5.42 -29.54
N VAL A 318 3.95 -5.49 -30.86
CA VAL A 318 3.83 -4.35 -31.78
C VAL A 318 2.50 -4.41 -32.50
N ASP A 319 2.20 -5.48 -33.24
CA ASP A 319 0.86 -5.70 -33.79
C ASP A 319 -0.08 -6.33 -32.75
N LYS A 320 -1.04 -5.54 -32.28
CA LYS A 320 -2.07 -5.97 -31.33
C LYS A 320 -3.15 -6.86 -31.95
N SER A 321 -3.20 -7.04 -33.28
CA SER A 321 -4.17 -7.95 -33.91
C SER A 321 -4.05 -9.39 -33.42
N ILE A 322 -2.87 -9.78 -32.93
CA ILE A 322 -2.57 -11.12 -32.42
C ILE A 322 -3.15 -11.40 -31.01
N LEU A 323 -3.58 -10.38 -30.25
CA LEU A 323 -4.03 -10.55 -28.87
C LEU A 323 -5.15 -11.61 -28.68
N PRO A 324 -6.19 -11.68 -29.54
CA PRO A 324 -7.18 -12.75 -29.46
C PRO A 324 -6.61 -14.12 -29.87
N SER A 325 -5.58 -14.18 -30.73
CA SER A 325 -4.96 -15.44 -31.14
C SER A 325 -4.15 -16.10 -30.02
N LEU A 326 -3.57 -15.31 -29.10
CA LEU A 326 -2.88 -15.80 -27.90
C LEU A 326 -3.84 -16.47 -26.89
N LEU A 327 -5.13 -16.14 -26.92
CA LEU A 327 -6.18 -16.89 -26.22
C LEU A 327 -6.56 -18.13 -27.05
N SER A 328 -5.69 -19.13 -27.03
CA SER A 328 -5.82 -20.37 -27.82
C SER A 328 -6.51 -21.50 -27.03
N PRO A 329 -7.15 -22.48 -27.72
CA PRO A 329 -8.10 -23.37 -27.07
C PRO A 329 -7.54 -24.29 -25.99
N ASN A 330 -6.46 -25.02 -26.29
CA ASN A 330 -5.92 -26.01 -25.36
C ASN A 330 -5.26 -25.32 -24.16
N TYR A 331 -4.52 -24.23 -24.40
CA TYR A 331 -3.89 -23.43 -23.36
C TYR A 331 -4.91 -22.86 -22.37
N VAL A 332 -5.93 -22.13 -22.86
CA VAL A 332 -6.91 -21.48 -21.97
C VAL A 332 -7.71 -22.51 -21.18
N GLN A 333 -8.18 -23.59 -21.82
CA GLN A 333 -8.92 -24.66 -21.14
C GLN A 333 -8.07 -25.40 -20.10
N HIS A 334 -6.80 -25.72 -20.41
CA HIS A 334 -5.88 -26.33 -19.43
C HIS A 334 -5.66 -25.42 -18.22
N MET A 335 -5.39 -24.14 -18.45
CA MET A 335 -5.15 -23.18 -17.37
C MET A 335 -6.39 -22.93 -16.50
N LEU A 336 -7.58 -22.82 -17.10
CA LEU A 336 -8.85 -22.71 -16.37
C LEU A 336 -9.16 -23.98 -15.55
N LYS A 337 -8.87 -25.17 -16.09
CA LYS A 337 -8.99 -26.44 -15.37
C LYS A 337 -8.00 -26.53 -14.20
N LYS A 338 -6.74 -26.12 -14.40
CA LYS A 338 -5.72 -26.08 -13.35
C LYS A 338 -6.08 -25.10 -12.23
N CYS A 339 -6.63 -23.94 -12.57
CA CYS A 339 -7.18 -23.00 -11.60
C CYS A 339 -8.31 -23.64 -10.79
N SER A 340 -9.31 -24.21 -11.46
CA SER A 340 -10.51 -24.79 -10.82
C SER A 340 -10.21 -25.96 -9.88
N GLY A 341 -9.09 -26.66 -10.07
CA GLY A 341 -8.69 -27.83 -9.27
C GLY A 341 -7.76 -27.56 -8.08
N SER A 342 -7.31 -26.31 -7.85
CA SER A 342 -6.27 -26.02 -6.86
C SER A 342 -6.77 -25.19 -5.67
N LYS A 343 -7.00 -25.85 -4.52
CA LYS A 343 -7.39 -25.16 -3.27
C LYS A 343 -6.35 -24.15 -2.75
N ASN A 344 -5.11 -24.18 -3.25
CA ASN A 344 -3.97 -23.37 -2.78
C ASN A 344 -3.34 -22.53 -3.92
N HIS A 345 -4.14 -21.72 -4.62
CA HIS A 345 -3.68 -20.87 -5.74
C HIS A 345 -2.37 -20.09 -5.47
N ASN A 346 -2.17 -19.61 -4.22
CA ASN A 346 -1.06 -18.72 -3.87
C ASN A 346 0.29 -19.44 -3.66
N LYS A 347 0.37 -20.76 -3.86
CA LYS A 347 1.61 -21.56 -3.73
C LYS A 347 2.05 -22.26 -5.02
N ASP A 348 1.36 -22.06 -6.15
CA ASP A 348 1.75 -22.60 -7.46
C ASP A 348 2.27 -21.46 -8.36
N GLU A 349 3.57 -21.47 -8.65
CA GLU A 349 4.25 -20.50 -9.51
C GLU A 349 3.59 -20.35 -10.89
N VAL A 350 3.01 -21.43 -11.43
CA VAL A 350 2.30 -21.42 -12.71
C VAL A 350 0.94 -20.72 -12.59
N LEU A 351 0.26 -20.82 -11.45
CA LEU A 351 -1.00 -20.10 -11.23
C LEU A 351 -0.76 -18.61 -10.94
N LEU A 352 0.29 -18.28 -10.18
CA LEU A 352 0.74 -16.90 -9.99
C LEU A 352 1.17 -16.25 -11.31
N GLY A 353 2.03 -16.95 -12.08
CA GLY A 353 2.48 -16.51 -13.39
C GLY A 353 1.36 -16.37 -14.42
N PHE A 354 0.26 -17.12 -14.28
CA PHE A 354 -0.95 -16.94 -15.09
C PHE A 354 -1.72 -15.67 -14.71
N LYS A 355 -1.86 -15.33 -13.42
CA LYS A 355 -2.44 -14.04 -12.99
C LYS A 355 -1.65 -12.85 -13.55
N GLU A 356 -0.31 -12.93 -13.55
CA GLU A 356 0.55 -11.93 -14.20
C GLU A 356 0.31 -11.84 -15.71
N VAL A 357 0.18 -12.97 -16.42
CA VAL A 357 -0.18 -13.01 -17.85
C VAL A 357 -1.52 -12.34 -18.12
N LEU A 358 -2.53 -12.57 -17.28
CA LEU A 358 -3.84 -11.91 -17.38
C LEU A 358 -3.71 -10.39 -17.18
N ASN A 359 -2.90 -9.93 -16.23
CA ASN A 359 -2.63 -8.51 -16.01
C ASN A 359 -1.87 -7.85 -17.18
N LEU A 360 -0.88 -8.54 -17.76
CA LEU A 360 -0.19 -8.08 -18.97
C LEU A 360 -1.15 -7.99 -20.17
N LEU A 361 -2.02 -8.98 -20.35
CA LEU A 361 -3.08 -8.97 -21.38
C LEU A 361 -4.02 -7.77 -21.21
N ILE A 362 -4.39 -7.41 -19.98
CA ILE A 362 -5.18 -6.20 -19.69
C ILE A 362 -4.42 -4.94 -20.16
N SER A 363 -3.14 -4.78 -19.80
CA SER A 363 -2.35 -3.61 -20.23
C SER A 363 -2.16 -3.51 -21.75
N ALA A 364 -1.96 -4.65 -22.43
CA ALA A 364 -1.79 -4.70 -23.88
C ALA A 364 -3.11 -4.44 -24.65
N THR A 365 -4.26 -4.71 -24.03
CA THR A 365 -5.60 -4.52 -24.62
C THR A 365 -6.19 -3.13 -24.33
N ASN A 366 -5.84 -2.52 -23.19
CA ASN A 366 -6.42 -1.25 -22.73
C ASN A 366 -5.59 0.00 -23.13
N SER A 367 -4.47 -0.14 -23.84
CA SER A 367 -3.65 0.99 -24.29
C SER A 367 -4.28 1.71 -25.50
N ASP A 368 -4.11 3.03 -25.60
CA ASP A 368 -4.93 3.94 -26.43
C ASP A 368 -4.95 3.65 -27.95
N ASP A 369 -3.88 3.05 -28.47
CA ASP A 369 -3.73 2.65 -29.88
C ASP A 369 -4.51 1.37 -30.25
N THR A 370 -5.12 0.69 -29.26
CA THR A 370 -5.77 -0.61 -29.46
C THR A 370 -7.15 -0.47 -30.10
N LYS A 371 -7.30 -0.96 -31.34
CA LYS A 371 -8.58 -0.93 -32.07
C LYS A 371 -9.69 -1.68 -31.31
N LEU A 372 -10.85 -1.05 -31.13
CA LEU A 372 -12.04 -1.60 -30.46
C LEU A 372 -12.45 -3.01 -30.92
N LYS A 373 -12.28 -3.35 -32.21
CA LYS A 373 -12.55 -4.71 -32.74
C LYS A 373 -11.69 -5.78 -32.06
N ILE A 374 -10.44 -5.43 -31.70
CA ILE A 374 -9.50 -6.31 -30.99
C ILE A 374 -9.94 -6.47 -29.54
N GLN A 375 -10.26 -5.37 -28.84
CA GLN A 375 -10.74 -5.39 -27.45
C GLN A 375 -11.97 -6.28 -27.27
N ILE A 376 -12.94 -6.17 -28.18
CA ILE A 376 -14.14 -7.02 -28.20
C ILE A 376 -13.79 -8.47 -28.55
N ALA A 377 -12.82 -8.73 -29.43
CA ALA A 377 -12.40 -10.09 -29.76
C ALA A 377 -11.67 -10.79 -28.60
N VAL A 378 -10.84 -10.07 -27.83
CA VAL A 378 -10.24 -10.55 -26.58
C VAL A 378 -11.35 -10.86 -25.56
N LEU A 379 -12.26 -9.92 -25.29
CA LEU A 379 -13.39 -10.13 -24.37
C LEU A 379 -14.27 -11.33 -24.79
N LYS A 380 -14.60 -11.46 -26.08
CA LYS A 380 -15.35 -12.62 -26.59
C LYS A 380 -14.66 -13.94 -26.30
N LYS A 381 -13.34 -14.03 -26.46
CA LYS A 381 -12.56 -15.25 -26.15
C LYS A 381 -12.31 -15.50 -24.66
N LEU A 382 -12.56 -14.53 -23.79
CA LEU A 382 -12.53 -14.73 -22.33
C LEU A 382 -13.90 -15.17 -21.79
N ILE A 383 -15.00 -14.66 -22.37
CA ILE A 383 -16.38 -14.95 -21.97
C ILE A 383 -16.92 -16.24 -22.60
N LEU A 384 -16.72 -16.39 -23.91
CA LEU A 384 -17.12 -17.54 -24.71
C LEU A 384 -15.90 -18.45 -24.97
N TYR A 385 -16.13 -19.64 -25.54
CA TYR A 385 -15.06 -20.57 -25.89
C TYR A 385 -13.93 -19.88 -26.70
N PRO A 386 -12.65 -20.04 -26.33
CA PRO A 386 -12.11 -21.03 -25.40
C PRO A 386 -12.06 -20.61 -23.93
N GLY A 387 -12.54 -19.42 -23.59
CA GLY A 387 -12.67 -18.94 -22.22
C GLY A 387 -13.84 -19.57 -21.46
N ASP A 388 -14.26 -18.88 -20.41
CA ASP A 388 -15.35 -19.26 -19.52
C ASP A 388 -15.85 -17.98 -18.83
N LEU A 389 -17.15 -17.69 -18.90
CA LEU A 389 -17.75 -16.51 -18.27
C LEU A 389 -17.37 -16.38 -16.78
N MET A 390 -17.20 -17.50 -16.08
CA MET A 390 -16.84 -17.57 -14.65
C MET A 390 -15.32 -17.52 -14.40
N ILE A 391 -14.50 -17.14 -15.41
CA ILE A 391 -13.05 -16.97 -15.32
C ILE A 391 -12.61 -16.14 -14.11
N GLU A 392 -13.36 -15.11 -13.73
CA GLU A 392 -13.00 -14.27 -12.58
C GLU A 392 -13.10 -15.02 -11.25
N LYS A 393 -14.17 -15.82 -11.06
CA LYS A 393 -14.31 -16.71 -9.89
C LYS A 393 -13.24 -17.81 -9.89
N LYS A 394 -12.84 -18.32 -11.06
CA LYS A 394 -11.81 -19.37 -11.20
C LYS A 394 -10.38 -18.87 -10.97
N THR A 395 -10.07 -17.64 -11.37
CA THR A 395 -8.70 -17.08 -11.35
C THR A 395 -8.45 -16.10 -10.20
N GLY A 396 -9.51 -15.62 -9.53
CA GLY A 396 -9.44 -14.53 -8.57
C GLY A 396 -9.02 -13.18 -9.20
N THR A 397 -9.12 -13.05 -10.53
CA THR A 397 -8.67 -11.87 -11.28
C THR A 397 -9.86 -11.25 -12.01
N LYS A 398 -10.16 -9.97 -11.74
CA LYS A 398 -11.34 -9.23 -12.27
C LYS A 398 -11.14 -8.78 -13.75
N ILE A 399 -10.68 -9.68 -14.62
CA ILE A 399 -10.23 -9.38 -15.99
C ILE A 399 -11.35 -8.86 -16.92
N ILE A 400 -12.55 -9.45 -16.89
CA ILE A 400 -13.69 -9.00 -17.70
C ILE A 400 -14.11 -7.59 -17.22
N GLN A 401 -14.15 -7.36 -15.91
CA GLN A 401 -14.47 -6.06 -15.32
C GLN A 401 -13.42 -4.98 -15.67
N MET A 402 -12.13 -5.32 -15.63
CA MET A 402 -11.02 -4.39 -15.93
C MET A 402 -10.85 -4.09 -17.43
N LEU A 403 -11.24 -5.00 -18.31
CA LEU A 403 -11.31 -4.76 -19.76
C LEU A 403 -12.56 -3.94 -20.12
N THR A 404 -13.74 -4.30 -19.59
CA THR A 404 -14.99 -3.56 -19.88
C THR A 404 -14.99 -2.13 -19.35
N GLY A 405 -14.34 -1.87 -18.21
CA GLY A 405 -14.22 -0.53 -17.63
C GLY A 405 -13.57 0.52 -18.53
N ASN A 406 -12.71 0.11 -19.48
CA ASN A 406 -12.00 1.03 -20.38
C ASN A 406 -12.65 1.20 -21.76
N LEU A 407 -13.60 0.33 -22.15
CA LEU A 407 -14.31 0.41 -23.43
C LEU A 407 -14.97 1.78 -23.65
N ASN A 408 -15.16 2.18 -24.91
CA ASN A 408 -16.02 3.31 -25.26
C ASN A 408 -17.51 2.89 -25.35
N LEU A 409 -18.41 3.85 -25.58
CA LEU A 409 -19.85 3.64 -25.64
C LEU A 409 -20.27 2.57 -26.68
N ASP A 410 -19.69 2.56 -27.88
CA ASP A 410 -19.93 1.54 -28.90
C ASP A 410 -19.44 0.15 -28.46
N GLY A 411 -18.29 0.09 -27.78
CA GLY A 411 -17.75 -1.14 -27.20
C GLY A 411 -18.69 -1.71 -26.14
N ILE A 412 -19.22 -0.86 -25.26
CA ILE A 412 -20.18 -1.22 -24.23
C ILE A 412 -21.48 -1.74 -24.86
N LYS A 413 -22.04 -1.03 -25.86
CA LYS A 413 -23.24 -1.48 -26.62
C LYS A 413 -23.03 -2.81 -27.37
N LYS A 414 -21.79 -3.15 -27.73
CA LYS A 414 -21.46 -4.44 -28.38
C LYS A 414 -21.24 -5.57 -27.38
N VAL A 415 -20.72 -5.29 -26.19
CA VAL A 415 -20.57 -6.29 -25.12
C VAL A 415 -21.90 -6.56 -24.41
N SER A 416 -22.76 -5.55 -24.22
CA SER A 416 -24.08 -5.73 -23.61
C SER A 416 -24.97 -6.69 -24.42
N LYS A 417 -24.84 -6.70 -25.75
CA LYS A 417 -25.51 -7.68 -26.63
C LYS A 417 -25.03 -9.12 -26.40
N ILE A 418 -23.78 -9.33 -25.98
CA ILE A 418 -23.28 -10.66 -25.59
C ILE A 418 -23.90 -11.08 -24.25
N TYR A 419 -23.94 -10.18 -23.26
CA TYR A 419 -24.56 -10.48 -21.97
C TYR A 419 -26.07 -10.72 -22.10
N ARG A 420 -26.80 -9.93 -22.91
CA ARG A 420 -28.18 -10.26 -23.31
C ARG A 420 -28.27 -11.66 -23.90
N GLY A 421 -27.52 -11.97 -24.95
CA GLY A 421 -27.60 -13.29 -25.60
C GLY A 421 -27.28 -14.48 -24.68
N ILE A 422 -26.54 -14.28 -23.59
CA ILE A 422 -26.36 -15.28 -22.51
C ILE A 422 -27.59 -15.34 -21.59
N ILE A 423 -28.10 -14.19 -21.13
CA ILE A 423 -29.32 -14.09 -20.29
C ILE A 423 -30.53 -14.69 -21.01
N GLU A 424 -30.71 -14.38 -22.30
CA GLU A 424 -31.76 -14.90 -23.19
C GLU A 424 -31.50 -16.35 -23.64
N ASN A 425 -30.29 -16.88 -23.39
CA ASN A 425 -29.86 -18.21 -23.82
C ASN A 425 -29.90 -18.41 -25.36
N THR A 426 -29.76 -17.31 -26.13
CA THR A 426 -29.76 -17.28 -27.60
C THR A 426 -28.36 -17.42 -28.22
N ILE A 427 -27.30 -17.33 -27.41
CA ILE A 427 -25.93 -17.67 -27.79
C ILE A 427 -25.61 -19.07 -27.26
N SER A 428 -25.20 -20.00 -28.12
CA SER A 428 -24.79 -21.35 -27.72
C SER A 428 -23.63 -21.31 -26.72
N ARG A 429 -23.65 -22.21 -25.73
CA ARG A 429 -22.48 -22.46 -24.89
C ARG A 429 -21.65 -23.57 -25.52
N ASP A 430 -20.78 -23.17 -26.43
CA ASP A 430 -19.82 -24.07 -27.10
C ASP A 430 -18.88 -24.72 -26.06
N LYS A 431 -18.78 -26.05 -26.10
CA LYS A 431 -17.84 -26.85 -25.32
C LYS A 431 -17.03 -27.72 -26.26
N SER A 432 -15.74 -27.92 -25.96
CA SER A 432 -14.88 -28.80 -26.75
C SER A 432 -15.44 -30.22 -26.82
N ASN A 433 -15.80 -30.65 -28.03
CA ASN A 433 -16.14 -32.03 -28.42
C ASN A 433 -17.48 -32.60 -27.93
N VAL A 434 -18.54 -31.77 -27.78
CA VAL A 434 -19.93 -32.27 -27.67
C VAL A 434 -20.82 -31.50 -28.63
N GLN A 435 -21.51 -32.21 -29.54
CA GLN A 435 -22.40 -31.61 -30.56
C GLN A 435 -23.83 -31.29 -30.06
N ALA A 436 -24.13 -31.58 -28.80
CA ALA A 436 -25.37 -31.15 -28.18
C ALA A 436 -25.30 -29.65 -27.83
N GLU A 437 -26.36 -28.90 -28.15
CA GLU A 437 -26.54 -27.52 -27.74
C GLU A 437 -26.54 -27.44 -26.21
N SER A 438 -25.40 -27.08 -25.61
CA SER A 438 -25.32 -26.92 -24.17
C SER A 438 -25.83 -25.53 -23.80
N PHE A 439 -26.82 -25.47 -22.91
CA PHE A 439 -27.38 -24.22 -22.41
C PHE A 439 -26.49 -23.58 -21.34
N TRP A 440 -26.66 -22.28 -21.11
CA TRP A 440 -26.03 -21.58 -19.99
C TRP A 440 -26.72 -21.95 -18.67
N THR A 441 -25.93 -22.20 -17.62
CA THR A 441 -26.48 -22.52 -16.30
C THR A 441 -27.08 -21.28 -15.63
N ASN A 442 -27.99 -21.47 -14.67
CA ASN A 442 -28.64 -20.37 -13.97
C ASN A 442 -27.61 -19.40 -13.35
N ALA A 443 -26.57 -19.92 -12.68
CA ALA A 443 -25.49 -19.13 -12.09
C ALA A 443 -24.70 -18.28 -13.12
N GLU A 444 -24.49 -18.80 -14.33
CA GLU A 444 -23.85 -18.05 -15.43
C GLU A 444 -24.77 -16.96 -15.99
N ARG A 445 -26.07 -17.24 -16.13
CA ARG A 445 -27.06 -16.27 -16.61
C ARG A 445 -27.27 -15.13 -15.60
N ILE A 446 -27.33 -15.44 -14.30
CA ILE A 446 -27.36 -14.45 -13.20
C ILE A 446 -26.10 -13.58 -13.22
N TYR A 447 -24.92 -14.19 -13.34
CA TYR A 447 -23.66 -13.44 -13.42
C TYR A 447 -23.55 -12.56 -14.67
N ALA A 448 -24.09 -12.99 -15.82
CA ALA A 448 -24.23 -12.14 -17.01
C ALA A 448 -25.18 -10.95 -16.77
N ALA A 449 -26.25 -11.11 -15.98
CA ALA A 449 -27.15 -10.01 -15.60
C ALA A 449 -26.48 -9.00 -14.66
N HIS A 450 -25.66 -9.43 -13.69
CA HIS A 450 -24.85 -8.51 -12.88
C HIS A 450 -23.80 -7.75 -13.73
N LEU A 451 -23.15 -8.43 -14.68
CA LEU A 451 -22.22 -7.76 -15.61
C LEU A 451 -22.94 -6.76 -16.54
N LEU A 452 -24.15 -7.08 -17.01
CA LEU A 452 -24.99 -6.16 -17.78
C LEU A 452 -25.39 -4.94 -16.93
N THR A 453 -25.81 -5.16 -15.69
CA THR A 453 -26.14 -4.12 -14.71
C THR A 453 -24.97 -3.15 -14.54
N ARG A 454 -23.75 -3.67 -14.34
CA ARG A 454 -22.53 -2.85 -14.24
C ARG A 454 -22.22 -2.02 -15.50
N LEU A 455 -22.64 -2.44 -16.69
CA LEU A 455 -22.53 -1.61 -17.90
C LEU A 455 -23.55 -0.46 -17.92
N ILE A 456 -24.70 -0.59 -17.25
CA ILE A 456 -25.69 0.47 -17.08
C ILE A 456 -25.17 1.57 -16.14
N GLY A 457 -24.40 1.20 -15.11
CA GLY A 457 -23.73 2.13 -14.20
C GLY A 457 -22.40 2.70 -14.70
N HIS A 458 -22.01 2.44 -15.96
CA HIS A 458 -20.70 2.87 -16.48
C HIS A 458 -20.68 4.39 -16.75
N PRO A 459 -19.60 5.13 -16.39
CA PRO A 459 -19.55 6.58 -16.59
C PRO A 459 -19.83 7.06 -18.03
N LYS A 460 -19.47 6.25 -19.04
CA LYS A 460 -19.67 6.58 -20.46
C LYS A 460 -21.09 6.29 -20.96
N THR A 461 -21.94 5.60 -20.19
CA THR A 461 -23.35 5.33 -20.55
C THR A 461 -24.36 6.23 -19.83
N LEU A 462 -23.94 7.01 -18.81
CA LEU A 462 -24.81 7.91 -18.03
C LEU A 462 -25.58 8.96 -18.87
N MET A 463 -25.10 9.30 -20.06
CA MET A 463 -25.74 10.24 -20.99
C MET A 463 -26.62 9.56 -22.05
N ASP A 464 -26.54 8.24 -22.20
CA ASP A 464 -27.23 7.46 -23.25
C ASP A 464 -28.57 6.94 -22.72
N ARG A 465 -29.53 7.86 -22.60
CA ARG A 465 -30.84 7.60 -21.95
C ARG A 465 -31.62 6.49 -22.65
N GLU A 466 -31.68 6.51 -23.98
CA GLU A 466 -32.38 5.52 -24.80
C GLU A 466 -31.83 4.12 -24.57
N TRP A 467 -30.50 3.95 -24.60
CA TRP A 467 -29.88 2.65 -24.37
C TRP A 467 -30.04 2.18 -22.92
N ARG A 468 -29.92 3.07 -21.93
CA ARG A 468 -30.17 2.73 -20.53
C ARG A 468 -31.64 2.31 -20.31
N LEU A 469 -32.58 3.00 -20.92
CA LEU A 469 -34.01 2.67 -20.87
C LEU A 469 -34.31 1.31 -21.52
N ASP A 470 -33.70 1.00 -22.68
CA ASP A 470 -33.75 -0.35 -23.28
C ASP A 470 -33.20 -1.42 -22.32
N GLN A 471 -32.09 -1.17 -21.62
CA GLN A 471 -31.55 -2.14 -20.65
C GLN A 471 -32.48 -2.34 -19.45
N LEU A 472 -33.10 -1.27 -18.94
CA LEU A 472 -34.06 -1.36 -17.84
C LEU A 472 -35.36 -2.06 -18.23
N LYS A 473 -35.90 -1.79 -19.43
CA LYS A 473 -37.07 -2.50 -19.98
C LYS A 473 -36.79 -4.00 -20.14
N PHE A 474 -35.62 -4.35 -20.64
CA PHE A 474 -35.17 -5.75 -20.76
C PHE A 474 -35.09 -6.45 -19.40
N LEU A 475 -34.41 -5.86 -18.42
CA LEU A 475 -34.29 -6.44 -17.07
C LEU A 475 -35.64 -6.52 -16.34
N PHE A 476 -36.54 -5.55 -16.53
CA PHE A 476 -37.91 -5.61 -16.02
C PHE A 476 -38.65 -6.84 -16.56
N THR A 477 -38.69 -7.02 -17.88
CA THR A 477 -39.39 -8.15 -18.51
C THR A 477 -38.82 -9.50 -18.05
N TYR A 478 -37.50 -9.66 -18.04
CA TYR A 478 -36.87 -10.92 -17.63
C TYR A 478 -36.94 -11.22 -16.12
N GLY A 479 -37.14 -10.21 -15.26
CA GLY A 479 -37.30 -10.39 -13.81
C GLY A 479 -38.75 -10.51 -13.32
N LEU A 480 -39.70 -9.83 -13.96
CA LEU A 480 -41.07 -9.65 -13.44
C LEU A 480 -42.17 -10.22 -14.35
N CYS A 481 -41.88 -10.55 -15.61
CA CYS A 481 -42.86 -11.12 -16.54
C CYS A 481 -42.69 -12.63 -16.74
N GLU A 482 -43.72 -13.26 -17.31
CA GLU A 482 -43.63 -14.64 -17.82
C GLU A 482 -42.76 -14.65 -19.09
N VAL A 483 -41.62 -15.34 -19.04
CA VAL A 483 -40.70 -15.51 -20.18
C VAL A 483 -40.31 -16.99 -20.28
N PRO A 484 -40.44 -17.65 -21.45
CA PRO A 484 -40.37 -19.12 -21.56
C PRO A 484 -39.03 -19.74 -21.19
N ASN A 485 -37.95 -18.96 -21.09
CA ASN A 485 -36.61 -19.40 -20.69
C ASN A 485 -36.26 -19.01 -19.23
N VAL A 486 -37.20 -18.51 -18.41
CA VAL A 486 -36.97 -18.05 -17.02
C VAL A 486 -37.74 -18.90 -16.00
N GLY A 487 -37.03 -19.86 -15.40
CA GLY A 487 -37.52 -20.71 -14.30
C GLY A 487 -37.78 -19.94 -12.99
N VAL A 488 -38.30 -20.65 -11.98
CA VAL A 488 -38.68 -20.06 -10.68
C VAL A 488 -37.48 -19.46 -9.96
N ASP A 489 -36.33 -20.12 -10.00
CA ASP A 489 -35.08 -19.69 -9.35
C ASP A 489 -34.39 -18.50 -10.05
N LEU A 490 -34.65 -18.29 -11.35
CA LEU A 490 -34.05 -17.19 -12.12
C LEU A 490 -34.79 -15.87 -12.00
N ALA A 491 -36.12 -15.89 -11.91
CA ALA A 491 -36.92 -14.66 -11.89
C ALA A 491 -36.63 -13.75 -10.67
N PRO A 492 -36.51 -14.25 -9.42
CA PRO A 492 -36.12 -13.43 -8.27
C PRO A 492 -34.76 -12.76 -8.44
N GLN A 493 -33.78 -13.51 -8.96
CA GLN A 493 -32.42 -13.03 -9.19
C GLN A 493 -32.39 -11.95 -10.30
N PHE A 494 -33.09 -12.16 -11.41
CA PHE A 494 -33.23 -11.13 -12.46
C PHE A 494 -34.02 -9.90 -11.98
N LYS A 495 -35.09 -10.09 -11.19
CA LYS A 495 -35.81 -9.01 -10.49
C LYS A 495 -34.86 -8.20 -9.61
N GLU A 496 -33.97 -8.84 -8.85
CA GLU A 496 -32.97 -8.14 -8.05
C GLU A 496 -32.00 -7.34 -8.93
N THR A 497 -31.48 -7.93 -10.02
CA THR A 497 -30.60 -7.18 -10.96
C THR A 497 -31.29 -5.99 -11.61
N PHE A 498 -32.62 -6.03 -11.82
CA PHE A 498 -33.40 -4.87 -12.26
C PHE A 498 -33.39 -3.74 -11.22
N TYR A 499 -33.64 -4.04 -9.94
CA TYR A 499 -33.59 -3.01 -8.88
C TYR A 499 -32.18 -2.47 -8.64
N HIS A 500 -31.13 -3.30 -8.76
CA HIS A 500 -29.73 -2.83 -8.78
C HIS A 500 -29.42 -1.92 -9.98
N ALA A 501 -30.03 -2.15 -11.14
CA ALA A 501 -29.88 -1.29 -12.31
C ALA A 501 -30.61 0.07 -12.19
N LEU A 502 -31.67 0.15 -11.38
CA LEU A 502 -32.32 1.41 -11.01
C LEU A 502 -31.44 2.23 -10.05
N ASP A 503 -30.70 1.57 -9.15
CA ASP A 503 -29.90 2.22 -8.10
C ASP A 503 -28.77 3.13 -8.64
N HIS A 504 -28.21 2.77 -9.79
CA HIS A 504 -27.08 3.45 -10.42
C HIS A 504 -27.35 4.95 -10.67
N LYS A 505 -26.80 5.80 -9.78
CA LYS A 505 -26.96 7.26 -9.73
C LYS A 505 -26.78 7.92 -11.10
N LEU A 506 -27.63 8.90 -11.39
CA LEU A 506 -27.56 9.74 -12.60
C LEU A 506 -27.14 11.18 -12.24
N PRO A 507 -26.38 11.89 -13.10
CA PRO A 507 -25.82 13.22 -12.73
C PRO A 507 -26.84 14.34 -12.49
N ARG A 508 -28.13 14.13 -12.79
CA ARG A 508 -29.21 15.13 -12.70
C ARG A 508 -30.54 14.45 -12.37
N LEU A 509 -31.32 15.04 -11.46
CA LEU A 509 -32.65 14.51 -11.09
C LEU A 509 -33.60 14.41 -12.29
N ASN A 510 -33.58 15.38 -13.21
CA ASN A 510 -34.45 15.37 -14.39
C ASN A 510 -34.11 14.23 -15.37
N ASP A 511 -32.87 13.77 -15.40
CA ASP A 511 -32.43 12.66 -16.26
C ASP A 511 -32.96 11.33 -15.72
N LEU A 512 -32.93 11.16 -14.39
CA LEU A 512 -33.58 10.06 -13.67
C LEU A 512 -35.11 10.10 -13.87
N ARG A 513 -35.75 11.26 -13.69
CA ARG A 513 -37.20 11.43 -13.87
C ARG A 513 -37.69 11.08 -15.27
N SER A 514 -36.93 11.41 -16.32
CA SER A 514 -37.24 11.05 -17.72
C SER A 514 -37.27 9.53 -17.88
N ILE A 515 -36.14 8.87 -17.57
CA ILE A 515 -35.99 7.41 -17.74
C ILE A 515 -37.04 6.64 -16.91
N LEU A 516 -37.32 7.08 -15.69
CA LEU A 516 -38.34 6.47 -14.84
C LEU A 516 -39.77 6.70 -15.35
N SER A 517 -40.11 7.90 -15.83
CA SER A 517 -41.42 8.19 -16.44
C SER A 517 -41.63 7.31 -17.68
N GLU A 518 -40.66 7.28 -18.59
CA GLU A 518 -40.71 6.47 -19.81
C GLU A 518 -40.75 4.95 -19.54
N LEU A 519 -40.16 4.49 -18.43
CA LEU A 519 -40.24 3.11 -17.96
C LEU A 519 -41.61 2.80 -17.34
N VAL A 520 -42.13 3.65 -16.46
CA VAL A 520 -43.43 3.46 -15.79
C VAL A 520 -44.59 3.56 -16.77
N HIS A 521 -44.54 4.49 -17.74
CA HIS A 521 -45.54 4.55 -18.83
C HIS A 521 -45.46 3.31 -19.73
N PHE A 522 -44.26 2.81 -20.06
CA PHE A 522 -44.09 1.54 -20.78
C PHE A 522 -44.73 0.37 -20.01
N VAL A 523 -44.48 0.23 -18.71
CA VAL A 523 -45.11 -0.81 -17.89
C VAL A 523 -46.64 -0.63 -17.88
N ASN A 524 -47.15 0.59 -17.65
CA ASN A 524 -48.58 0.87 -17.62
C ASN A 524 -49.30 0.59 -18.95
N ILE A 525 -48.66 0.85 -20.10
CA ILE A 525 -49.23 0.53 -21.43
C ILE A 525 -49.34 -0.99 -21.58
N ASN A 526 -48.25 -1.73 -21.40
CA ASN A 526 -48.23 -3.17 -21.61
C ASN A 526 -49.12 -3.94 -20.61
N LEU A 527 -49.32 -3.44 -19.38
CA LEU A 527 -50.27 -4.01 -18.41
C LEU A 527 -51.74 -3.76 -18.79
N LYS A 528 -52.05 -2.68 -19.51
CA LYS A 528 -53.41 -2.40 -20.01
C LYS A 528 -53.73 -3.16 -21.28
N GLU A 529 -52.74 -3.30 -22.17
CA GLU A 529 -52.84 -4.05 -23.43
C GLU A 529 -52.66 -5.57 -23.24
N GLN A 530 -52.33 -6.02 -22.03
CA GLN A 530 -52.05 -7.43 -21.66
C GLN A 530 -50.91 -8.09 -22.46
N THR A 531 -50.06 -7.30 -23.11
CA THR A 531 -48.90 -7.75 -23.89
C THR A 531 -47.78 -8.29 -23.01
N LEU A 532 -47.68 -7.84 -21.75
CA LEU A 532 -46.79 -8.39 -20.73
C LEU A 532 -47.62 -9.06 -19.63
N LYS A 533 -47.53 -10.39 -19.53
CA LYS A 533 -48.03 -11.14 -18.38
C LYS A 533 -47.04 -11.04 -17.24
N LEU A 534 -47.49 -10.62 -16.06
CA LEU A 534 -46.66 -10.62 -14.85
C LEU A 534 -46.57 -12.03 -14.27
N ARG A 535 -45.37 -12.44 -13.85
CA ARG A 535 -45.10 -13.77 -13.28
C ARG A 535 -45.81 -13.98 -11.94
N ASN A 536 -46.00 -12.89 -11.19
CA ASN A 536 -46.85 -12.82 -10.02
C ASN A 536 -47.98 -11.83 -10.36
N PRO A 537 -49.26 -12.26 -10.46
CA PRO A 537 -50.37 -11.35 -10.75
C PRO A 537 -50.55 -10.35 -9.60
N LEU A 538 -50.91 -9.11 -9.94
CA LEU A 538 -51.18 -8.08 -8.93
C LEU A 538 -52.48 -8.39 -8.18
N THR A 539 -52.46 -8.26 -6.85
CA THR A 539 -53.69 -8.27 -6.05
C THR A 539 -54.56 -7.05 -6.39
N ASN A 540 -55.86 -7.12 -6.12
CA ASN A 540 -56.79 -6.01 -6.36
C ASN A 540 -56.34 -4.72 -5.67
N GLU A 541 -55.79 -4.82 -4.46
CA GLU A 541 -55.24 -3.70 -3.68
C GLU A 541 -54.02 -3.05 -4.37
N VAL A 542 -53.07 -3.86 -4.83
CA VAL A 542 -51.88 -3.38 -5.55
C VAL A 542 -52.25 -2.80 -6.91
N LYS A 543 -53.23 -3.40 -7.61
CA LYS A 543 -53.78 -2.85 -8.86
C LYS A 543 -54.45 -1.50 -8.64
N ASN A 544 -55.30 -1.35 -7.62
CA ASN A 544 -55.93 -0.08 -7.27
C ASN A 544 -54.87 0.99 -6.98
N SER A 545 -53.80 0.64 -6.24
CA SER A 545 -52.72 1.56 -5.90
C SER A 545 -51.79 1.89 -7.08
N TRP A 546 -51.62 0.96 -8.03
CA TRP A 546 -51.01 1.25 -9.33
C TRP A 546 -51.84 2.26 -10.13
N GLU A 547 -53.17 2.13 -10.14
CA GLU A 547 -54.05 3.10 -10.81
C GLU A 547 -54.04 4.47 -10.11
N LYS A 548 -54.00 4.54 -8.77
CA LYS A 548 -53.74 5.77 -7.99
C LYS A 548 -52.42 6.45 -8.41
N VAL A 549 -51.30 5.71 -8.40
CA VAL A 549 -49.98 6.31 -8.63
C VAL A 549 -49.82 6.75 -10.08
N ILE A 550 -50.35 6.00 -11.06
CA ILE A 550 -50.36 6.41 -12.47
C ILE A 550 -51.22 7.68 -12.69
N TYR A 551 -52.35 7.82 -12.00
CA TYR A 551 -53.13 9.06 -12.01
C TYR A 551 -52.31 10.23 -11.44
N SER A 552 -51.68 10.03 -10.27
CA SER A 552 -50.85 11.04 -9.60
C SER A 552 -49.62 11.45 -10.44
N ILE A 553 -48.94 10.50 -11.10
CA ILE A 553 -47.82 10.76 -12.03
C ILE A 553 -48.31 11.63 -13.19
N LYS A 554 -49.39 11.25 -13.87
CA LYS A 554 -49.95 12.06 -14.98
C LYS A 554 -50.39 13.45 -14.51
N ASN A 555 -50.91 13.57 -13.30
CA ASN A 555 -51.27 14.86 -12.71
C ASN A 555 -50.01 15.72 -12.42
N LEU A 556 -48.90 15.11 -11.97
CA LEU A 556 -47.61 15.77 -11.73
C LEU A 556 -46.88 16.15 -13.03
N GLU A 557 -47.01 15.37 -14.10
CA GLU A 557 -46.46 15.66 -15.44
C GLU A 557 -47.16 16.85 -16.10
N ASN A 558 -48.47 17.02 -15.88
CA ASN A 558 -49.28 18.09 -16.48
C ASN A 558 -49.39 19.38 -15.64
N ASN A 559 -49.03 19.39 -14.35
CA ASN A 559 -49.18 20.57 -13.48
C ASN A 559 -47.95 21.48 -13.46
N SER A 560 -48.02 22.61 -14.16
CA SER A 560 -47.02 23.69 -14.13
C SER A 560 -47.09 24.61 -12.89
N LYS A 561 -48.00 24.37 -11.93
CA LYS A 561 -48.42 25.38 -10.93
C LYS A 561 -47.62 25.44 -9.61
N LYS A 562 -46.63 24.56 -9.41
CA LYS A 562 -45.62 24.64 -8.33
C LYS A 562 -44.33 23.94 -8.79
N THR A 563 -43.45 24.68 -9.48
CA THR A 563 -42.26 24.12 -10.16
C THR A 563 -41.29 23.37 -9.25
N GLU A 564 -41.18 23.75 -7.98
CA GLU A 564 -40.11 23.32 -7.08
C GLU A 564 -40.39 22.01 -6.33
N ALA A 565 -41.63 21.81 -5.86
CA ALA A 565 -42.02 20.59 -5.17
C ALA A 565 -42.37 19.43 -6.12
N VAL A 566 -42.86 19.72 -7.34
CA VAL A 566 -43.25 18.70 -8.33
C VAL A 566 -42.12 17.70 -8.64
N PRO A 567 -40.84 18.09 -8.84
CA PRO A 567 -39.74 17.15 -9.02
C PRO A 567 -39.56 16.12 -7.90
N VAL A 568 -39.79 16.50 -6.64
CA VAL A 568 -39.70 15.61 -5.47
C VAL A 568 -40.83 14.58 -5.51
N PHE A 569 -42.09 15.04 -5.47
CA PHE A 569 -43.25 14.14 -5.48
C PHE A 569 -43.29 13.24 -6.73
N HIS A 570 -42.87 13.75 -7.89
CA HIS A 570 -42.79 12.98 -9.14
C HIS A 570 -41.72 11.90 -9.08
N THR A 571 -40.53 12.17 -8.53
CA THR A 571 -39.47 11.16 -8.41
C THR A 571 -39.87 10.06 -7.42
N MET A 572 -40.43 10.44 -6.26
CA MET A 572 -40.86 9.49 -5.25
C MET A 572 -42.02 8.62 -5.74
N ASN A 573 -43.06 9.19 -6.36
CA ASN A 573 -44.17 8.40 -6.93
C ASN A 573 -43.72 7.43 -8.04
N LEU A 574 -42.76 7.82 -8.89
CA LEU A 574 -42.20 6.92 -9.91
C LEU A 574 -41.44 5.73 -9.29
N HIS A 575 -40.61 5.98 -8.28
CA HIS A 575 -39.92 4.91 -7.57
C HIS A 575 -40.88 4.01 -6.79
N MET A 576 -41.86 4.57 -6.06
CA MET A 576 -42.84 3.78 -5.32
C MET A 576 -43.76 2.98 -6.24
N GLY A 577 -44.13 3.52 -7.40
CA GLY A 577 -44.84 2.78 -8.44
C GLY A 577 -44.07 1.53 -8.89
N LEU A 578 -42.77 1.64 -9.14
CA LEU A 578 -41.94 0.46 -9.43
C LEU A 578 -41.77 -0.45 -8.20
N GLN A 579 -41.74 0.10 -6.99
CA GLN A 579 -41.60 -0.66 -5.74
C GLN A 579 -42.83 -1.53 -5.42
N LEU A 580 -44.01 -1.23 -5.96
CA LEU A 580 -45.22 -2.07 -5.87
C LEU A 580 -44.98 -3.51 -6.38
N PHE A 581 -44.04 -3.74 -7.29
CA PHE A 581 -43.67 -5.07 -7.78
C PHE A 581 -42.65 -5.79 -6.86
N SER A 582 -42.24 -5.21 -5.73
CA SER A 582 -41.26 -5.81 -4.81
C SER A 582 -41.59 -5.73 -3.31
N ASP A 583 -42.05 -4.59 -2.80
CA ASP A 583 -42.50 -4.40 -1.42
C ASP A 583 -43.84 -3.66 -1.49
N PRO A 584 -44.95 -4.37 -1.75
CA PRO A 584 -46.21 -3.72 -2.09
C PRO A 584 -46.79 -2.95 -0.91
N GLN A 585 -46.70 -3.51 0.30
CA GLN A 585 -47.23 -2.89 1.52
C GLN A 585 -46.58 -1.52 1.80
N MET A 586 -45.25 -1.43 1.77
CA MET A 586 -44.57 -0.15 1.96
C MET A 586 -44.83 0.83 0.81
N ALA A 587 -44.85 0.34 -0.43
CA ALA A 587 -45.14 1.18 -1.58
C ALA A 587 -46.57 1.77 -1.52
N ILE A 588 -47.58 1.00 -1.07
CA ILE A 588 -48.95 1.48 -0.87
C ILE A 588 -49.00 2.59 0.18
N MET A 589 -48.43 2.36 1.38
CA MET A 589 -48.39 3.38 2.44
C MET A 589 -47.73 4.68 1.96
N ALA A 590 -46.54 4.56 1.34
CA ALA A 590 -45.81 5.70 0.81
C ALA A 590 -46.57 6.45 -0.31
N ILE A 591 -47.30 5.74 -1.18
CA ILE A 591 -48.12 6.36 -2.24
C ILE A 591 -49.29 7.13 -1.64
N ASP A 592 -50.01 6.57 -0.68
CA ASP A 592 -51.16 7.24 -0.04
C ASP A 592 -50.72 8.44 0.82
N GLU A 593 -49.58 8.35 1.52
CA GLU A 593 -48.95 9.49 2.20
C GLU A 593 -48.53 10.59 1.21
N LEU A 594 -47.82 10.24 0.13
CA LEU A 594 -47.37 11.19 -0.89
C LEU A 594 -48.55 11.87 -1.61
N GLN A 595 -49.63 11.14 -1.92
CA GLN A 595 -50.82 11.71 -2.52
C GLN A 595 -51.55 12.64 -1.53
N SER A 596 -51.77 12.19 -0.28
CA SER A 596 -52.40 12.99 0.77
C SER A 596 -51.63 14.30 1.01
N CYS A 597 -50.30 14.23 1.05
CA CYS A 597 -49.40 15.37 1.19
C CYS A 597 -49.47 16.31 -0.03
N TYR A 598 -49.33 15.79 -1.25
CA TYR A 598 -49.40 16.61 -2.47
C TYR A 598 -50.77 17.29 -2.66
N GLU A 599 -51.86 16.61 -2.29
CA GLU A 599 -53.19 17.21 -2.27
C GLU A 599 -53.30 18.38 -1.27
N ARG A 600 -52.68 18.31 -0.09
CA ARG A 600 -52.60 19.44 0.86
C ARG A 600 -51.81 20.61 0.26
N VAL A 601 -50.65 20.32 -0.34
CA VAL A 601 -49.78 21.30 -1.04
C VAL A 601 -50.53 22.05 -2.15
N LEU A 602 -51.47 21.39 -2.83
CA LEU A 602 -52.40 22.01 -3.79
C LEU A 602 -53.52 22.79 -3.10
N LYS A 603 -54.20 22.21 -2.09
CA LYS A 603 -55.33 22.83 -1.37
C LYS A 603 -54.94 24.14 -0.67
N GLN A 604 -53.73 24.21 -0.08
CA GLN A 604 -53.19 25.45 0.51
C GLN A 604 -53.15 26.63 -0.48
N THR A 605 -52.77 26.40 -1.74
CA THR A 605 -52.72 27.48 -2.76
C THR A 605 -54.08 28.11 -3.07
N ARG A 606 -55.19 27.41 -2.77
CA ARG A 606 -56.55 27.92 -3.00
C ARG A 606 -57.05 28.81 -1.85
N LYS A 607 -56.51 28.68 -0.63
CA LYS A 607 -56.93 29.47 0.54
C LYS A 607 -56.44 30.93 0.51
N HIS A 608 -55.32 31.23 -0.17
CA HIS A 608 -54.74 32.59 -0.26
C HIS A 608 -55.56 33.63 -1.05
N LYS A 609 -56.82 33.36 -1.42
CA LYS A 609 -57.71 34.33 -2.09
C LYS A 609 -58.93 34.78 -1.29
N THR A 610 -59.19 34.21 -0.12
CA THR A 610 -60.25 34.70 0.80
C THR A 610 -59.78 34.57 2.24
N GLY A 611 -59.56 35.70 2.91
CA GLY A 611 -59.07 35.73 4.29
C GLY A 611 -60.13 35.32 5.32
N SER A 612 -59.76 34.44 6.26
CA SER A 612 -60.48 34.22 7.51
C SER A 612 -59.55 33.55 8.52
N ASN A 613 -59.36 34.18 9.69
CA ASN A 613 -58.54 33.62 10.76
C ASN A 613 -59.30 32.49 11.48
N LYS A 614 -58.71 31.29 11.49
CA LYS A 614 -58.97 30.23 12.49
C LYS A 614 -57.77 29.28 12.54
N LYS A 615 -57.42 28.85 13.76
CA LYS A 615 -56.24 28.06 14.19
C LYS A 615 -55.65 27.13 13.11
N LEU A 616 -54.34 27.25 12.88
CA LEU A 616 -53.55 26.45 11.92
C LEU A 616 -52.15 26.15 12.50
N ASN A 617 -52.10 25.58 13.71
CA ASN A 617 -50.84 25.30 14.42
C ASN A 617 -50.55 23.80 14.59
N ASP A 618 -51.48 22.91 14.21
CA ASP A 618 -51.42 21.46 14.47
C ASP A 618 -51.35 20.59 13.20
N GLU A 619 -51.26 21.18 12.00
CA GLU A 619 -51.08 20.45 10.73
C GLU A 619 -49.61 20.56 10.26
N PRO A 620 -48.87 19.44 10.07
CA PRO A 620 -47.46 19.47 9.69
C PRO A 620 -47.24 19.96 8.25
N GLU A 621 -46.07 20.56 8.02
CA GLU A 621 -45.66 20.99 6.68
C GLU A 621 -45.38 19.79 5.76
N TRP A 622 -45.51 20.03 4.45
CA TRP A 622 -45.27 19.00 3.44
C TRP A 622 -43.83 18.45 3.48
N VAL A 623 -42.88 19.25 3.96
CA VAL A 623 -41.47 18.88 4.12
C VAL A 623 -41.29 17.91 5.27
N GLU A 624 -41.99 18.11 6.38
CA GLU A 624 -41.93 17.26 7.58
C GLU A 624 -42.46 15.85 7.24
N VAL A 625 -43.63 15.78 6.58
CA VAL A 625 -44.21 14.51 6.10
C VAL A 625 -43.28 13.78 5.12
N VAL A 626 -42.57 14.51 4.25
CA VAL A 626 -41.59 13.89 3.34
C VAL A 626 -40.33 13.46 4.11
N VAL A 627 -39.85 14.22 5.09
CA VAL A 627 -38.68 13.85 5.90
C VAL A 627 -38.94 12.61 6.75
N ASP A 628 -40.12 12.47 7.37
CA ASP A 628 -40.53 11.24 8.05
C ASP A 628 -40.50 10.02 7.10
N LEU A 629 -40.99 10.19 5.87
CA LEU A 629 -40.95 9.14 4.85
C LEU A 629 -39.51 8.80 4.40
N LEU A 630 -38.60 9.78 4.33
CA LEU A 630 -37.18 9.55 4.06
C LEU A 630 -36.47 8.84 5.24
N LEU A 631 -36.86 9.14 6.49
CA LEU A 631 -36.38 8.43 7.68
C LEU A 631 -36.88 6.97 7.71
N SER A 632 -38.15 6.75 7.35
CA SER A 632 -38.74 5.41 7.13
C SER A 632 -37.99 4.62 6.04
N PHE A 633 -37.61 5.28 4.94
CA PHE A 633 -36.78 4.68 3.90
C PHE A 633 -35.35 4.35 4.35
N TYR A 634 -34.76 5.12 5.27
CA TYR A 634 -33.43 4.87 5.83
C TYR A 634 -33.39 3.81 6.93
N SER A 635 -34.50 3.58 7.67
CA SER A 635 -34.59 2.48 8.63
C SER A 635 -34.56 1.11 7.92
N LYS A 636 -35.24 1.00 6.77
CA LYS A 636 -35.20 -0.20 5.91
C LYS A 636 -33.79 -0.48 5.37
N ASN A 637 -33.40 -1.75 5.33
CA ASN A 637 -32.07 -2.15 4.83
C ASN A 637 -31.96 -2.22 3.29
N SER A 638 -32.63 -1.32 2.56
CA SER A 638 -32.56 -1.25 1.08
C SER A 638 -31.55 -0.20 0.61
N HIS A 639 -30.70 -0.55 -0.37
CA HIS A 639 -29.77 0.41 -0.99
C HIS A 639 -30.49 1.34 -1.98
N LEU A 640 -31.42 0.82 -2.79
CA LEU A 640 -32.22 1.61 -3.74
C LEU A 640 -32.99 2.74 -3.05
N LEU A 641 -33.56 2.47 -1.87
CA LEU A 641 -34.22 3.51 -1.06
C LEU A 641 -33.22 4.58 -0.59
N ARG A 642 -31.99 4.20 -0.22
CA ARG A 642 -30.96 5.18 0.16
C ARG A 642 -30.51 6.04 -1.02
N SER A 643 -30.38 5.44 -2.20
CA SER A 643 -30.05 6.17 -3.44
C SER A 643 -31.16 7.15 -3.82
N LEU A 644 -32.42 6.76 -3.67
CA LEU A 644 -33.59 7.66 -3.79
C LEU A 644 -33.52 8.83 -2.79
N VAL A 645 -33.32 8.56 -1.49
CA VAL A 645 -33.21 9.62 -0.47
C VAL A 645 -32.08 10.59 -0.81
N GLY A 646 -30.89 10.09 -1.17
CA GLY A 646 -29.75 10.92 -1.57
C GLY A 646 -29.94 11.70 -2.88
N CYS A 647 -30.85 11.28 -3.77
CA CYS A 647 -31.23 12.06 -4.95
C CYS A 647 -32.28 13.14 -4.62
N VAL A 648 -33.17 12.87 -3.66
CA VAL A 648 -34.34 13.71 -3.35
C VAL A 648 -34.02 14.78 -2.31
N PHE A 649 -33.36 14.42 -1.20
CA PHE A 649 -33.14 15.33 -0.06
C PHE A 649 -32.38 16.63 -0.40
N PRO A 650 -31.35 16.66 -1.28
CA PRO A 650 -30.72 17.91 -1.72
C PRO A 650 -31.69 18.93 -2.36
N HIS A 651 -32.78 18.46 -2.97
CA HIS A 651 -33.82 19.30 -3.58
C HIS A 651 -34.88 19.78 -2.57
N ILE A 652 -34.87 19.24 -1.35
CA ILE A 652 -35.74 19.61 -0.24
C ILE A 652 -35.05 20.60 0.71
N CYS A 653 -33.71 20.55 0.82
CA CYS A 653 -32.90 21.29 1.81
C CYS A 653 -33.25 22.79 1.94
N SER A 654 -33.61 23.49 0.85
CA SER A 654 -34.00 24.91 0.88
C SER A 654 -35.32 25.19 1.63
N TYR A 655 -36.16 24.17 1.84
CA TYR A 655 -37.48 24.23 2.48
C TYR A 655 -37.52 23.54 3.85
N VAL A 656 -36.42 22.93 4.30
CA VAL A 656 -36.35 22.21 5.58
C VAL A 656 -36.64 23.16 6.76
N THR A 657 -37.66 22.83 7.54
CA THR A 657 -38.09 23.54 8.75
C THR A 657 -37.26 23.11 9.97
N PRO A 658 -37.24 23.90 11.06
CA PRO A 658 -36.67 23.46 12.33
C PRO A 658 -37.31 22.15 12.83
N THR A 659 -38.63 21.98 12.68
CA THR A 659 -39.36 20.74 13.01
C THR A 659 -38.79 19.53 12.25
N ALA A 660 -38.56 19.67 10.95
CA ALA A 660 -38.01 18.60 10.11
C ALA A 660 -36.57 18.22 10.51
N ILE A 661 -35.76 19.17 10.99
CA ILE A 661 -34.47 18.84 11.60
C ILE A 661 -34.65 18.18 12.97
N HIS A 662 -35.61 18.59 13.80
CA HIS A 662 -35.90 17.91 15.07
C HIS A 662 -36.37 16.46 14.87
N GLN A 663 -37.11 16.15 13.81
CA GLN A 663 -37.43 14.75 13.42
C GLN A 663 -36.16 13.94 13.13
N ILE A 664 -35.21 14.50 12.37
CA ILE A 664 -33.92 13.87 12.06
C ILE A 664 -33.07 13.70 13.33
N LEU A 665 -33.02 14.71 14.21
CA LEU A 665 -32.26 14.68 15.45
C LEU A 665 -32.86 13.72 16.50
N ALA A 666 -34.18 13.56 16.57
CA ALA A 666 -34.84 12.64 17.50
C ALA A 666 -34.46 11.16 17.27
N VAL A 667 -34.13 10.78 16.03
CA VAL A 667 -33.60 9.44 15.70
C VAL A 667 -32.13 9.26 16.13
N LEU A 668 -31.38 10.37 16.16
CA LEU A 668 -30.00 10.41 16.65
C LEU A 668 -29.89 10.48 18.18
N ASP A 669 -30.95 10.92 18.86
CA ASP A 669 -31.02 10.92 20.31
C ASP A 669 -30.89 9.48 20.87
N VAL A 670 -30.25 9.38 22.03
CA VAL A 670 -29.94 8.14 22.75
C VAL A 670 -30.60 8.10 24.13
N THR A 671 -31.25 9.20 24.54
CA THR A 671 -32.04 9.27 25.79
C THR A 671 -33.47 8.76 25.62
N ASN A 672 -33.95 8.60 24.38
CA ASN A 672 -35.23 7.96 24.08
C ASN A 672 -35.15 6.44 24.29
N GLU A 673 -35.67 5.96 25.42
CA GLU A 673 -35.74 4.53 25.80
C GLU A 673 -36.50 3.68 24.78
N LYS A 674 -37.53 4.26 24.15
CA LYS A 674 -38.23 3.65 23.00
C LYS A 674 -37.39 3.83 21.73
N GLY A 675 -36.45 2.90 21.52
CA GLY A 675 -35.54 2.94 20.36
C GLY A 675 -36.27 3.06 19.01
N PRO A 676 -35.78 3.88 18.06
CA PRO A 676 -36.54 4.31 16.87
C PRO A 676 -36.72 3.22 15.78
N LEU A 677 -36.51 1.94 16.13
CA LEU A 677 -36.83 0.77 15.31
C LEU A 677 -38.00 -0.06 15.88
N VAL A 678 -38.57 0.31 17.03
CA VAL A 678 -39.79 -0.31 17.55
C VAL A 678 -40.96 0.08 16.65
N THR A 679 -41.33 -0.84 15.75
CA THR A 679 -42.47 -0.66 14.84
C THR A 679 -43.77 -0.52 15.63
N ARG A 680 -44.47 0.60 15.43
CA ARG A 680 -45.68 1.03 16.18
C ARG A 680 -46.95 0.23 15.83
N ASN A 681 -46.80 -1.05 15.44
CA ASN A 681 -47.85 -1.93 14.90
C ASN A 681 -47.92 -3.27 15.66
N SER A 682 -48.32 -3.22 16.93
CA SER A 682 -48.95 -4.34 17.63
C SER A 682 -49.96 -3.77 18.61
N TYR A 683 -51.23 -4.16 18.46
CA TYR A 683 -52.27 -3.80 19.42
C TYR A 683 -52.17 -4.71 20.66
N ASP A 684 -52.60 -4.15 21.79
CA ASP A 684 -53.10 -4.79 22.99
C ASP A 684 -52.31 -5.99 23.55
N ASN A 685 -51.46 -5.71 24.53
CA ASN A 685 -51.81 -6.02 25.93
C ASN A 685 -50.97 -5.16 26.89
N GLU A 686 -51.64 -4.55 27.87
CA GLU A 686 -51.00 -3.92 29.02
C GLU A 686 -50.88 -4.97 30.14
N GLU A 687 -49.67 -5.21 30.66
CA GLU A 687 -49.49 -5.80 31.98
C GLU A 687 -48.14 -5.36 32.57
N GLU A 688 -48.00 -5.45 33.89
CA GLU A 688 -47.32 -4.44 34.70
C GLU A 688 -45.78 -4.51 34.73
N ILE A 689 -45.16 -3.37 35.06
CA ILE A 689 -43.76 -3.32 35.50
C ILE A 689 -43.71 -3.89 36.92
N SER A 690 -43.00 -5.02 37.10
CA SER A 690 -42.57 -5.48 38.41
C SER A 690 -41.06 -5.68 38.41
N SER A 691 -40.39 -5.01 39.34
CA SER A 691 -39.00 -5.26 39.69
C SER A 691 -38.95 -6.23 40.86
N ASP A 692 -38.14 -7.29 40.76
CA ASP A 692 -37.08 -7.46 41.75
C ASP A 692 -35.98 -8.43 41.29
N VAL A 693 -34.88 -8.41 42.04
CA VAL A 693 -33.80 -9.42 41.99
C VAL A 693 -34.17 -10.65 42.81
N GLU A 694 -33.78 -11.84 42.35
CA GLU A 694 -33.35 -12.92 43.24
C GLU A 694 -32.43 -13.93 42.52
N SER A 695 -31.86 -14.86 43.28
CA SER A 695 -30.70 -15.68 42.94
C SER A 695 -30.99 -17.16 42.61
N ASP A 696 -29.94 -17.79 42.08
CA ASP A 696 -29.51 -19.19 42.27
C ASP A 696 -30.11 -20.41 41.53
N SER A 697 -29.15 -21.16 40.97
CA SER A 697 -28.93 -22.62 40.91
C SER A 697 -29.73 -23.62 40.05
N ASP A 698 -28.96 -24.67 39.72
CA ASP A 698 -29.27 -26.08 39.47
C ASP A 698 -29.93 -26.54 38.14
N SER A 699 -29.07 -27.14 37.29
CA SER A 699 -29.14 -28.49 36.70
C SER A 699 -30.51 -29.22 36.62
N GLU A 700 -30.85 -29.93 35.53
CA GLU A 700 -30.09 -31.12 35.10
C GLU A 700 -30.26 -31.59 33.63
N GLU A 701 -29.35 -32.50 33.25
CA GLU A 701 -29.41 -33.61 32.27
C GLU A 701 -29.81 -33.45 30.78
N ASP A 702 -29.08 -34.21 29.96
CA ASP A 702 -29.31 -34.55 28.55
C ASP A 702 -30.71 -35.14 28.28
N ASN A 703 -31.17 -34.99 27.03
CA ASN A 703 -31.78 -36.12 26.32
C ASN A 703 -31.51 -36.03 24.81
N LYS A 704 -30.95 -37.10 24.23
CA LYS A 704 -30.69 -37.22 22.79
C LYS A 704 -31.77 -38.05 22.10
N SER A 705 -32.19 -37.60 20.92
CA SER A 705 -32.70 -38.48 19.86
C SER A 705 -32.26 -37.95 18.48
N ASP A 706 -31.61 -38.81 17.70
CA ASP A 706 -31.23 -38.52 16.31
C ASP A 706 -32.46 -38.67 15.38
N GLY A 707 -32.55 -37.84 14.33
CA GLY A 707 -33.79 -37.74 13.53
C GLY A 707 -33.72 -37.19 12.09
N GLU A 708 -32.53 -36.97 11.52
CA GLU A 708 -32.24 -36.74 10.08
C GLU A 708 -32.93 -35.61 9.26
N ASN A 709 -32.14 -34.97 8.38
CA ASN A 709 -32.52 -34.20 7.17
C ASN A 709 -33.42 -32.95 7.38
N THR A 710 -32.99 -31.71 7.06
CA THR A 710 -32.29 -31.27 5.84
C THR A 710 -31.45 -29.99 6.08
N ASN A 711 -30.31 -29.87 5.39
CA ASN A 711 -29.50 -28.63 5.41
C ASN A 711 -29.92 -27.68 4.28
N ASP A 712 -30.73 -26.67 4.59
CA ASP A 712 -30.91 -25.51 3.71
C ASP A 712 -29.68 -24.59 3.79
N GLU A 713 -28.83 -24.62 2.77
CA GLU A 713 -27.73 -23.65 2.61
C GLU A 713 -28.27 -22.27 2.20
N MET A 714 -28.87 -21.53 3.14
CA MET A 714 -29.24 -20.13 2.88
C MET A 714 -27.98 -19.26 2.67
N GLU A 715 -27.90 -18.65 1.49
CA GLU A 715 -26.78 -17.81 1.07
C GLU A 715 -26.58 -16.62 2.02
N THR A 716 -25.35 -16.45 2.52
CA THR A 716 -24.94 -15.21 3.20
C THR A 716 -24.18 -14.31 2.23
N SER A 717 -24.69 -13.09 2.04
CA SER A 717 -24.11 -12.08 1.15
C SER A 717 -22.70 -11.69 1.59
N SER A 718 -21.70 -12.17 0.86
CA SER A 718 -20.27 -11.96 1.18
C SER A 718 -19.74 -10.67 0.56
N ASP A 719 -20.18 -9.54 1.12
CA ASP A 719 -19.69 -8.19 0.83
C ASP A 719 -18.20 -8.08 1.20
N ASN A 720 -17.34 -8.43 0.25
CA ASN A 720 -15.89 -8.29 0.35
C ASN A 720 -15.48 -6.85 0.02
N ASP A 721 -15.81 -5.91 0.92
CA ASP A 721 -15.19 -4.59 0.94
C ASP A 721 -13.72 -4.75 1.37
N SER A 722 -12.86 -4.82 0.36
CA SER A 722 -11.41 -4.98 0.48
C SER A 722 -10.75 -3.63 0.80
N ASP A 723 -11.17 -2.98 1.88
CA ASP A 723 -10.46 -1.82 2.40
C ASP A 723 -9.09 -2.25 2.92
N SER A 724 -8.04 -1.63 2.38
CA SER A 724 -6.66 -1.97 2.72
C SER A 724 -6.27 -1.31 4.03
N ASN A 725 -6.48 -2.02 5.14
CA ASN A 725 -5.89 -1.67 6.43
C ASN A 725 -4.36 -1.60 6.28
N GLU A 726 -3.78 -0.40 6.38
CA GLU A 726 -2.38 -0.28 6.77
C GLU A 726 -2.28 -0.70 8.25
N GLU A 727 -1.37 -1.63 8.56
CA GLU A 727 -1.11 -2.07 9.93
C GLU A 727 -0.39 -0.96 10.72
N SER A 728 -1.16 0.02 11.21
CA SER A 728 -0.68 1.01 12.17
C SER A 728 -0.42 0.33 13.52
N MET A 729 0.78 -0.22 13.69
CA MET A 729 1.28 -0.81 14.94
C MET A 729 1.15 0.19 16.10
N SER A 730 0.08 0.03 16.89
CA SER A 730 -0.21 0.85 18.07
C SER A 730 0.22 0.11 19.33
N GLU A 731 1.54 -0.04 19.51
CA GLU A 731 2.16 -0.72 20.66
C GLU A 731 1.95 0.02 22.00
N ASN A 732 1.22 1.14 22.00
CA ASN A 732 1.06 2.06 23.14
C ASN A 732 -0.19 1.84 24.00
N GLU A 733 -1.08 0.87 23.70
CA GLU A 733 -2.27 0.63 24.56
C GLU A 733 -1.95 -0.19 25.83
N ASP A 734 -0.95 -1.08 25.78
CA ASP A 734 -0.60 -1.98 26.89
C ASP A 734 0.01 -1.25 28.11
N GLU A 735 0.63 -0.07 27.95
CA GLU A 735 1.06 0.75 29.09
C GLU A 735 -0.13 1.14 29.98
N THR A 736 -1.27 1.52 29.38
CA THR A 736 -2.46 1.92 30.16
C THR A 736 -3.19 0.76 30.83
N LEU A 737 -3.01 -0.47 30.31
CA LEU A 737 -3.51 -1.71 30.92
C LEU A 737 -2.60 -2.18 32.04
N THR A 738 -1.28 -2.09 31.88
CA THR A 738 -0.31 -2.44 32.93
C THR A 738 -0.31 -1.43 34.07
N ASP A 739 -0.52 -0.14 33.83
CA ASP A 739 -0.74 0.85 34.89
C ASP A 739 -2.02 0.59 35.68
N ARG A 740 -3.13 0.20 35.02
CA ARG A 740 -4.36 -0.20 35.73
C ARG A 740 -4.20 -1.48 36.53
N LEU A 741 -3.46 -2.46 36.00
CA LEU A 741 -3.10 -3.66 36.75
C LEU A 741 -2.25 -3.31 37.97
N ARG A 742 -1.23 -2.46 37.81
CA ARG A 742 -0.38 -1.98 38.90
C ARG A 742 -1.20 -1.26 39.96
N MET A 743 -2.07 -0.31 39.57
CA MET A 743 -2.95 0.40 40.52
C MET A 743 -3.88 -0.55 41.28
N ALA A 744 -4.52 -1.50 40.60
CA ALA A 744 -5.40 -2.47 41.25
C ALA A 744 -4.64 -3.36 42.25
N VAL A 745 -3.45 -3.85 41.87
CA VAL A 745 -2.59 -4.64 42.75
C VAL A 745 -2.08 -3.82 43.93
N SER A 746 -1.57 -2.60 43.72
CA SER A 746 -1.16 -1.70 44.82
C SER A 746 -2.32 -1.39 45.78
N GLN A 747 -3.52 -1.13 45.26
CA GLN A 747 -4.70 -0.82 46.07
C GLN A 747 -5.22 -2.04 46.85
N ALA A 748 -4.95 -3.26 46.38
CA ALA A 748 -5.34 -4.50 47.04
C ALA A 748 -4.26 -5.09 47.98
N LEU A 749 -3.00 -4.61 47.89
CA LEU A 749 -1.90 -4.95 48.80
C LEU A 749 -1.84 -4.04 50.05
N GLY A 750 -2.40 -2.83 49.97
CA GLY A 750 -2.55 -1.93 51.13
C GLY A 750 -1.23 -1.39 51.70
N ASP A 751 -1.21 -1.15 53.01
CA ASP A 751 -0.19 -0.37 53.72
C ASP A 751 1.22 -1.00 53.75
N VAL A 752 1.35 -2.26 53.32
CA VAL A 752 2.64 -2.96 53.16
C VAL A 752 3.56 -2.24 52.15
N SER A 753 2.99 -1.48 51.21
CA SER A 753 3.73 -0.77 50.16
C SER A 753 4.55 0.45 50.63
N VAL A 754 4.52 0.82 51.92
CA VAL A 754 5.09 2.09 52.40
C VAL A 754 6.55 1.97 52.91
N GLN A 755 7.12 0.75 52.99
CA GLN A 755 8.51 0.52 53.39
C GLN A 755 9.20 -0.58 52.57
N MET A 756 9.40 -0.35 51.26
CA MET A 756 10.26 -1.20 50.40
C MET A 756 11.03 -0.34 49.38
N ASP A 757 12.32 -0.08 49.67
CA ASP A 757 13.32 0.36 48.69
C ASP A 757 14.34 -0.78 48.54
N ASP A 758 14.37 -1.40 47.35
CA ASP A 758 15.52 -2.12 46.75
C ASP A 758 16.22 -3.29 47.50
N ASP A 759 15.51 -4.06 48.34
CA ASP A 759 15.97 -5.36 48.89
C ASP A 759 15.04 -6.54 48.48
N ASP A 760 15.61 -7.73 48.22
CA ASP A 760 14.88 -8.92 47.73
C ASP A 760 13.88 -9.48 48.76
N ILE A 761 12.61 -9.62 48.36
CA ILE A 761 11.56 -10.22 49.20
C ILE A 761 11.81 -11.73 49.33
N ASN A 762 12.30 -12.15 50.49
CA ASN A 762 12.59 -13.55 50.78
C ASN A 762 11.28 -14.35 51.04
N VAL A 763 10.84 -15.10 50.02
CA VAL A 763 9.51 -15.72 49.92
C VAL A 763 9.17 -16.64 51.10
N ASP A 764 10.18 -17.30 51.69
CA ASP A 764 10.04 -18.24 52.80
C ASP A 764 9.49 -17.61 54.10
N ASN A 765 9.42 -16.27 54.19
CA ASN A 765 8.86 -15.55 55.35
C ASN A 765 7.35 -15.23 55.25
N ILE A 766 6.69 -15.50 54.11
CA ILE A 766 5.25 -15.25 53.97
C ILE A 766 4.48 -16.38 54.67
N GLY A 767 3.70 -16.04 55.69
CA GLY A 767 2.86 -17.01 56.40
C GLY A 767 1.80 -17.62 55.46
N GLU A 768 1.51 -18.92 55.60
CA GLU A 768 0.60 -19.65 54.71
C GLU A 768 -0.80 -19.00 54.60
N GLU A 769 -1.27 -18.36 55.67
CA GLU A 769 -2.54 -17.64 55.71
C GLU A 769 -2.49 -16.26 55.01
N GLU A 770 -1.32 -15.62 55.00
CA GLU A 770 -1.08 -14.35 54.30
C GLU A 770 -0.88 -14.58 52.80
N GLY A 771 -0.19 -15.66 52.44
CA GLY A 771 -0.06 -16.13 51.05
C GLY A 771 -1.42 -16.43 50.41
N LYS A 772 -2.35 -17.09 51.12
CA LYS A 772 -3.73 -17.29 50.65
C LYS A 772 -4.45 -15.97 50.36
N ARG A 773 -4.33 -14.98 51.25
CA ARG A 773 -4.97 -13.66 51.06
C ARG A 773 -4.39 -12.91 49.86
N LEU A 774 -3.07 -13.06 49.60
CA LEU A 774 -2.44 -12.53 48.40
C LEU A 774 -2.98 -13.21 47.13
N ASP A 775 -3.05 -14.54 47.11
CA ASP A 775 -3.50 -15.31 45.94
C ASP A 775 -4.99 -15.10 45.65
N GLU A 776 -5.84 -15.03 46.69
CA GLU A 776 -7.28 -14.72 46.55
C GLU A 776 -7.51 -13.29 46.03
N SER A 777 -6.70 -12.33 46.48
CA SER A 777 -6.70 -10.94 46.00
C SER A 777 -6.25 -10.84 44.53
N LEU A 778 -5.18 -11.54 44.15
CA LEU A 778 -4.72 -11.65 42.76
C LEU A 778 -5.77 -12.35 41.88
N ALA A 779 -6.40 -13.42 42.37
CA ALA A 779 -7.45 -14.14 41.66
C ALA A 779 -8.68 -13.24 41.41
N ALA A 780 -9.06 -12.38 42.36
CA ALA A 780 -10.11 -11.38 42.17
C ALA A 780 -9.74 -10.37 41.06
N ALA A 781 -8.52 -9.82 41.08
CA ALA A 781 -8.02 -8.92 40.04
C ALA A 781 -8.01 -9.60 38.64
N PHE A 782 -7.60 -10.87 38.56
CA PHE A 782 -7.62 -11.62 37.30
C PHE A 782 -9.03 -12.04 36.83
N ARG A 783 -10.01 -12.26 37.73
CA ARG A 783 -11.42 -12.46 37.35
C ARG A 783 -11.99 -11.24 36.63
N ILE A 784 -11.82 -10.05 37.23
CA ILE A 784 -12.25 -8.77 36.64
C ILE A 784 -11.62 -8.56 35.25
N LEU A 785 -10.34 -8.93 35.07
CA LEU A 785 -9.64 -8.83 33.78
C LEU A 785 -10.15 -9.86 32.75
N ARG A 786 -10.51 -11.07 33.18
CA ARG A 786 -11.10 -12.12 32.34
C ARG A 786 -12.49 -11.74 31.83
N GLU A 787 -13.34 -11.21 32.70
CA GLU A 787 -14.68 -10.71 32.36
C GLU A 787 -14.61 -9.55 31.37
N ASN A 788 -13.70 -8.58 31.60
CA ASN A 788 -13.46 -7.46 30.67
C ASN A 788 -12.87 -7.87 29.31
N ARG A 789 -12.26 -9.06 29.19
CA ARG A 789 -11.87 -9.65 27.89
C ARG A 789 -13.04 -10.37 27.22
N GLN A 790 -13.91 -11.04 27.98
CA GLN A 790 -15.08 -11.74 27.44
C GLN A 790 -16.22 -10.80 27.02
N SER A 791 -16.39 -9.67 27.70
CA SER A 791 -17.36 -8.64 27.29
C SER A 791 -17.04 -8.09 25.90
N ARG A 792 -15.76 -7.78 25.63
CA ARG A 792 -15.26 -7.29 24.34
C ARG A 792 -15.39 -8.29 23.17
N SER A 793 -15.56 -9.60 23.44
CA SER A 793 -15.73 -10.61 22.39
C SER A 793 -17.19 -10.96 22.06
N LYS A 794 -18.17 -10.43 22.80
CA LYS A 794 -19.58 -10.60 22.42
C LYS A 794 -19.87 -9.79 21.15
N LYS A 795 -20.43 -10.44 20.12
CA LYS A 795 -20.84 -9.78 18.88
C LYS A 795 -22.05 -8.89 19.16
N GLN A 796 -22.02 -7.64 18.68
CA GLN A 796 -23.15 -6.70 18.84
C GLN A 796 -24.45 -7.34 18.33
N GLU A 797 -25.55 -7.14 19.06
CA GLU A 797 -26.85 -7.67 18.67
C GLU A 797 -27.29 -7.12 17.31
N LYS A 798 -27.98 -7.94 16.49
CA LYS A 798 -28.41 -7.55 15.14
C LYS A 798 -29.30 -6.30 15.13
N SER A 799 -30.15 -6.13 16.16
CA SER A 799 -31.02 -4.96 16.34
C SER A 799 -30.20 -3.68 16.59
N ALA A 800 -29.27 -3.71 17.54
CA ALA A 800 -28.36 -2.63 17.87
C ALA A 800 -27.42 -2.29 16.71
N GLN A 801 -26.94 -3.29 15.96
CA GLN A 801 -26.17 -3.08 14.73
C GLN A 801 -27.01 -2.40 13.64
N ALA A 802 -28.26 -2.82 13.45
CA ALA A 802 -29.18 -2.17 12.52
C ALA A 802 -29.50 -0.71 12.92
N LEU A 803 -29.70 -0.44 14.22
CA LEU A 803 -29.87 0.91 14.76
C LEU A 803 -28.62 1.78 14.56
N THR A 804 -27.42 1.20 14.77
CA THR A 804 -26.15 1.88 14.52
C THR A 804 -26.01 2.26 13.04
N HIS A 805 -26.33 1.34 12.12
CA HIS A 805 -26.37 1.62 10.68
C HIS A 805 -27.47 2.62 10.28
N PHE A 806 -28.62 2.64 10.96
CA PHE A 806 -29.67 3.63 10.73
C PHE A 806 -29.22 5.03 11.14
N ARG A 807 -28.69 5.19 12.36
CA ARG A 807 -28.13 6.47 12.84
C ARG A 807 -27.00 7.00 11.94
N ILE A 808 -26.15 6.11 11.40
CA ILE A 808 -25.15 6.49 10.38
C ILE A 808 -25.80 7.11 9.15
N ARG A 809 -26.84 6.48 8.58
CA ARG A 809 -27.57 7.02 7.41
C ARG A 809 -28.24 8.37 7.74
N VAL A 810 -28.79 8.52 8.93
CA VAL A 810 -29.44 9.77 9.36
C VAL A 810 -28.43 10.93 9.48
N ILE A 811 -27.17 10.65 9.83
CA ILE A 811 -26.09 11.66 9.75
C ILE A 811 -25.79 12.07 8.30
N ASP A 812 -25.97 11.19 7.30
CA ASP A 812 -25.81 11.55 5.88
C ASP A 812 -26.82 12.65 5.46
N LEU A 813 -28.00 12.74 6.08
CA LEU A 813 -28.95 13.86 5.89
C LEU A 813 -28.36 15.16 6.44
N LEU A 814 -27.82 15.14 7.65
CA LEU A 814 -27.24 16.33 8.29
C LEU A 814 -26.03 16.85 7.49
N GLU A 815 -25.11 15.97 7.06
CA GLU A 815 -24.01 16.36 6.20
C GLU A 815 -24.50 16.95 4.86
N THR A 816 -25.52 16.34 4.23
CA THR A 816 -26.12 16.87 3.00
C THR A 816 -26.74 18.26 3.21
N TYR A 817 -27.48 18.47 4.30
CA TYR A 817 -28.09 19.76 4.62
C TYR A 817 -27.06 20.87 4.86
N LEU A 818 -25.95 20.54 5.54
CA LEU A 818 -24.85 21.48 5.81
C LEU A 818 -24.14 21.95 4.53
N GLU A 819 -24.11 21.13 3.47
CA GLU A 819 -23.61 21.54 2.15
C GLU A 819 -24.58 22.45 1.37
N CYS A 820 -25.89 22.35 1.63
CA CYS A 820 -26.95 23.04 0.89
C CYS A 820 -27.24 24.50 1.32
N ALA A 821 -26.28 25.18 1.95
CA ALA A 821 -26.39 26.54 2.49
C ALA A 821 -27.55 26.69 3.52
N PRO A 822 -27.40 26.10 4.73
CA PRO A 822 -28.46 25.98 5.74
C PRO A 822 -28.84 27.31 6.43
N SER A 823 -29.92 27.31 7.21
CA SER A 823 -30.22 28.41 8.16
C SER A 823 -29.20 28.42 9.31
N MET A 824 -28.79 29.59 9.81
CA MET A 824 -27.82 29.65 10.92
C MET A 824 -28.40 29.10 12.23
N ALA A 825 -29.65 29.44 12.58
CA ALA A 825 -30.29 28.97 13.82
C ALA A 825 -30.36 27.43 13.85
N ILE A 826 -30.85 26.83 12.77
CA ILE A 826 -30.97 25.38 12.61
C ILE A 826 -29.60 24.65 12.75
N VAL A 827 -28.49 25.29 12.34
CA VAL A 827 -27.14 24.72 12.51
C VAL A 827 -26.63 24.84 13.95
N LEU A 828 -27.08 25.85 14.69
CA LEU A 828 -26.78 25.97 16.12
C LEU A 828 -27.52 24.89 16.93
N ASP A 829 -28.80 24.64 16.61
CA ASP A 829 -29.62 23.61 17.26
C ASP A 829 -29.01 22.20 17.17
N MET A 830 -28.34 21.88 16.05
CA MET A 830 -27.65 20.59 15.84
C MET A 830 -26.48 20.34 16.80
N LEU A 831 -25.85 21.38 17.35
CA LEU A 831 -24.58 21.24 18.09
C LEU A 831 -24.73 20.37 19.35
N LEU A 832 -25.66 20.70 20.23
CA LEU A 832 -25.78 20.01 21.52
C LEU A 832 -26.21 18.54 21.38
N PRO A 833 -27.18 18.18 20.52
CA PRO A 833 -27.49 16.78 20.21
C PRO A 833 -26.29 16.01 19.64
N LEU A 834 -25.55 16.57 18.67
CA LEU A 834 -24.37 15.91 18.10
C LEU A 834 -23.25 15.70 19.12
N PHE A 835 -23.06 16.63 20.08
CA PHE A 835 -22.11 16.44 21.18
C PHE A 835 -22.61 15.49 22.28
N THR A 836 -23.91 15.25 22.40
CA THR A 836 -24.46 14.19 23.27
C THR A 836 -24.36 12.82 22.62
N LEU A 837 -24.60 12.72 21.31
CA LEU A 837 -24.34 11.49 20.55
C LEU A 837 -22.84 11.16 20.53
N LEU A 838 -21.95 12.14 20.33
CA LEU A 838 -20.50 11.92 20.42
C LEU A 838 -20.08 11.41 21.81
N GLU A 839 -20.64 11.97 22.87
CA GLU A 839 -20.38 11.54 24.25
C GLU A 839 -20.85 10.09 24.50
N TYR A 840 -21.95 9.65 23.88
CA TYR A 840 -22.39 8.25 23.90
C TYR A 840 -21.44 7.35 23.09
N CYS A 841 -21.06 7.73 21.87
CA CYS A 841 -20.20 6.92 21.01
C CYS A 841 -18.73 6.81 21.49
N ILE A 842 -18.32 7.62 22.48
CA ILE A 842 -17.05 7.45 23.22
C ILE A 842 -17.20 6.41 24.35
N LYS A 843 -18.39 6.28 24.95
CA LYS A 843 -18.66 5.35 26.07
C LYS A 843 -18.88 3.90 25.62
N ASP A 844 -19.43 3.69 24.42
CA ASP A 844 -19.68 2.35 23.84
C ASP A 844 -18.69 2.04 22.69
N PRO A 845 -17.75 1.08 22.87
CA PRO A 845 -16.82 0.65 21.83
C PRO A 845 -17.47 0.15 20.53
N TYR A 846 -18.68 -0.43 20.60
CA TYR A 846 -19.38 -0.92 19.41
C TYR A 846 -19.86 0.23 18.50
N GLN A 847 -19.94 1.46 19.02
CA GLN A 847 -20.32 2.65 18.25
C GLN A 847 -19.16 3.28 17.47
N LYS A 848 -17.96 2.67 17.39
CA LYS A 848 -16.81 3.28 16.69
C LYS A 848 -17.10 3.71 15.23
N PRO A 849 -17.92 3.00 14.43
CA PRO A 849 -18.36 3.49 13.11
C PRO A 849 -19.19 4.78 13.19
N LEU A 850 -20.09 4.88 14.17
CA LEU A 850 -20.93 6.06 14.40
C LEU A 850 -20.12 7.24 14.95
N TYR A 851 -19.20 7.00 15.89
CA TYR A 851 -18.20 7.96 16.38
C TYR A 851 -17.46 8.68 15.23
N ASN A 852 -16.98 7.91 14.24
CA ASN A 852 -16.28 8.46 13.08
C ASN A 852 -17.19 9.36 12.22
N ARG A 853 -18.46 8.98 12.00
CA ARG A 853 -19.43 9.79 11.23
C ARG A 853 -19.87 11.05 11.98
N VAL A 854 -20.12 10.97 13.29
CA VAL A 854 -20.45 12.16 14.11
C VAL A 854 -19.31 13.19 14.09
N ARG A 855 -18.06 12.75 14.17
CA ARG A 855 -16.88 13.62 14.08
C ARG A 855 -16.67 14.22 12.69
N SER A 856 -17.07 13.51 11.63
CA SER A 856 -17.13 14.05 10.27
C SER A 856 -18.17 15.17 10.18
N CYS A 857 -19.40 14.92 10.63
CA CYS A 857 -20.49 15.89 10.60
C CYS A 857 -20.17 17.16 11.40
N LEU A 858 -19.66 17.04 12.64
CA LEU A 858 -19.22 18.18 13.45
C LEU A 858 -18.08 19.00 12.80
N LYS A 859 -17.20 18.34 12.04
CA LYS A 859 -16.13 19.02 11.28
C LYS A 859 -16.69 19.79 10.08
N ILE A 860 -17.63 19.20 9.34
CA ILE A 860 -18.33 19.87 8.23
C ILE A 860 -19.09 21.08 8.76
N LEU A 861 -19.84 20.89 9.85
CA LEU A 861 -20.60 21.94 10.55
C LEU A 861 -19.71 23.13 10.93
N SER A 862 -18.59 22.91 11.64
CA SER A 862 -17.67 23.99 12.03
C SER A 862 -16.94 24.68 10.86
N MET A 863 -17.03 24.11 9.66
CA MET A 863 -16.50 24.65 8.41
C MET A 863 -17.53 25.37 7.53
N VAL A 864 -18.82 25.38 7.89
CA VAL A 864 -19.87 26.14 7.19
C VAL A 864 -19.58 27.65 7.25
N LYS A 865 -19.81 28.35 6.13
CA LYS A 865 -19.60 29.81 5.97
C LYS A 865 -20.70 30.50 5.15
N LYS A 866 -21.58 29.72 4.53
CA LYS A 866 -22.71 30.19 3.73
C LYS A 866 -23.96 29.73 4.44
N PHE A 867 -24.76 30.68 4.88
CA PHE A 867 -26.07 30.44 5.43
C PHE A 867 -27.12 31.07 4.50
N LYS A 868 -28.31 30.49 4.45
CA LYS A 868 -29.49 31.05 3.78
C LYS A 868 -29.96 32.34 4.47
N ASP A 869 -29.90 32.32 5.80
CA ASP A 869 -30.42 33.34 6.70
C ASP A 869 -29.64 33.34 8.03
N THR A 870 -29.72 34.45 8.75
CA THR A 870 -29.20 34.62 10.12
C THR A 870 -30.30 35.14 11.06
N GLU A 871 -31.55 34.85 10.73
CA GLU A 871 -32.71 35.23 11.52
C GLU A 871 -32.85 34.28 12.73
N ASN A 872 -33.45 34.78 13.83
CA ASN A 872 -33.62 34.05 15.09
C ASN A 872 -32.29 33.61 15.77
N VAL A 873 -31.18 34.31 15.51
CA VAL A 873 -29.91 34.13 16.23
C VAL A 873 -29.62 35.38 17.06
N ASP A 874 -29.72 35.26 18.39
CA ASP A 874 -29.43 36.33 19.36
C ASP A 874 -28.15 36.05 20.19
N GLU A 875 -27.82 36.95 21.11
CA GLU A 875 -26.66 36.78 22.00
C GLU A 875 -26.89 35.65 23.02
N GLU A 876 -28.13 35.47 23.50
CA GLU A 876 -28.45 34.53 24.57
C GLU A 876 -28.32 33.08 24.10
N LEU A 877 -28.86 32.73 22.93
CA LEU A 877 -28.69 31.42 22.29
C LEU A 877 -27.20 31.06 22.11
N LEU A 878 -26.41 32.01 21.59
CA LEU A 878 -24.96 31.83 21.39
C LEU A 878 -24.20 31.67 22.72
N ILE A 879 -24.59 32.41 23.77
CA ILE A 879 -24.06 32.26 25.13
C ILE A 879 -24.40 30.88 25.72
N VAL A 880 -25.66 30.46 25.63
CA VAL A 880 -26.16 29.19 26.20
C VAL A 880 -25.44 28.00 25.57
N ILE A 881 -25.34 27.96 24.24
CA ILE A 881 -24.64 26.87 23.55
C ILE A 881 -23.13 26.92 23.87
N LEU A 882 -22.50 28.10 23.89
CA LEU A 882 -21.07 28.22 24.22
C LEU A 882 -20.77 27.71 25.64
N LYS A 883 -21.61 28.06 26.63
CA LYS A 883 -21.49 27.55 28.01
C LYS A 883 -21.65 26.03 28.05
N ALA A 884 -22.73 25.50 27.48
CA ALA A 884 -23.03 24.06 27.49
C ALA A 884 -21.93 23.21 26.82
N LEU A 885 -21.28 23.72 25.76
CA LEU A 885 -20.12 23.07 25.13
C LEU A 885 -18.85 23.11 26.01
N ILE A 886 -18.64 24.17 26.78
CA ILE A 886 -17.51 24.28 27.72
C ILE A 886 -17.75 23.42 28.97
N GLU A 887 -18.97 23.42 29.52
CA GLU A 887 -19.39 22.63 30.69
C GLU A 887 -19.37 21.12 30.43
N LYS A 888 -19.70 20.67 29.21
CA LYS A 888 -19.45 19.28 28.78
C LYS A 888 -17.98 18.87 28.94
N GLY A 889 -17.05 19.83 28.95
CA GLY A 889 -15.61 19.62 29.17
C GLY A 889 -15.15 19.63 30.62
N GLU A 890 -16.02 19.85 31.60
CA GLU A 890 -15.72 19.62 33.03
C GLU A 890 -16.08 18.18 33.48
N ARG A 891 -16.52 17.32 32.54
CA ARG A 891 -16.76 15.87 32.75
C ARG A 891 -15.46 15.06 32.67
N THR A 892 -15.58 13.72 32.78
CA THR A 892 -14.44 12.79 32.90
C THR A 892 -13.33 13.00 31.85
N THR A 893 -12.10 13.12 32.34
CA THR A 893 -10.93 13.63 31.58
C THR A 893 -10.65 12.87 30.28
N SER A 894 -10.81 11.54 30.24
CA SER A 894 -10.61 10.74 29.03
C SER A 894 -11.64 11.06 27.94
N ILE A 895 -12.92 11.16 28.32
CA ILE A 895 -14.02 11.47 27.41
C ILE A 895 -13.84 12.88 26.83
N TYR A 896 -13.44 13.85 27.66
CA TYR A 896 -13.14 15.19 27.17
C TYR A 896 -11.97 15.19 26.18
N HIS A 897 -10.87 14.48 26.46
CA HIS A 897 -9.71 14.45 25.56
C HIS A 897 -10.10 14.02 24.14
N GLU A 898 -10.92 12.97 23.99
CA GLU A 898 -11.39 12.53 22.68
C GLU A 898 -12.26 13.58 21.95
N MET A 899 -13.14 14.31 22.63
CA MET A 899 -13.97 15.34 21.98
C MET A 899 -13.33 16.74 21.90
N SER A 900 -12.19 16.96 22.55
CA SER A 900 -11.63 18.30 22.80
C SER A 900 -11.26 19.10 21.54
N ASP A 901 -10.92 18.45 20.43
CA ASP A 901 -10.65 19.10 19.15
C ASP A 901 -11.94 19.57 18.46
N LYS A 902 -12.98 18.73 18.47
CA LYS A 902 -14.30 19.07 17.92
C LYS A 902 -14.98 20.17 18.74
N LEU A 903 -14.85 20.14 20.07
CA LEU A 903 -15.29 21.23 20.94
C LEU A 903 -14.54 22.53 20.62
N ALA A 904 -13.22 22.51 20.47
CA ALA A 904 -12.46 23.69 20.09
C ALA A 904 -12.87 24.24 18.71
N GLU A 905 -13.09 23.38 17.72
CA GLU A 905 -13.61 23.76 16.39
C GLU A 905 -15.01 24.40 16.49
N CYS A 906 -15.93 23.81 17.27
CA CYS A 906 -17.31 24.30 17.40
C CYS A 906 -17.42 25.58 18.23
N CYS A 907 -16.69 25.71 19.34
CA CYS A 907 -16.64 26.96 20.11
C CYS A 907 -15.99 28.10 19.29
N THR A 908 -15.07 27.77 18.37
CA THR A 908 -14.51 28.72 17.39
C THR A 908 -15.52 29.07 16.29
N PHE A 909 -16.38 28.13 15.89
CA PHE A 909 -17.48 28.37 14.96
C PHE A 909 -18.55 29.30 15.56
N LEU A 910 -18.94 29.13 16.83
CA LEU A 910 -19.87 30.03 17.52
C LEU A 910 -19.42 31.50 17.48
N VAL A 911 -18.12 31.77 17.69
CA VAL A 911 -17.56 33.13 17.57
C VAL A 911 -17.70 33.67 16.14
N ARG A 912 -17.52 32.84 15.10
CA ARG A 912 -17.76 33.24 13.71
C ARG A 912 -19.23 33.53 13.44
N CYS A 913 -20.15 32.74 14.00
CA CYS A 913 -21.60 32.98 13.88
C CYS A 913 -21.97 34.34 14.50
N ALA A 914 -21.49 34.65 15.71
CA ALA A 914 -21.68 35.96 16.33
C ALA A 914 -21.16 37.12 15.44
N GLN A 915 -19.96 36.97 14.87
CA GLN A 915 -19.39 37.95 13.94
C GLN A 915 -20.19 38.10 12.64
N GLN A 916 -20.80 37.02 12.13
CA GLN A 916 -21.55 37.00 10.87
C GLN A 916 -23.00 37.47 11.02
N ALA A 917 -23.63 37.21 12.17
CA ALA A 917 -24.95 37.73 12.55
C ALA A 917 -24.89 39.17 13.11
N ILE A 918 -23.69 39.73 13.28
CA ILE A 918 -23.44 41.10 13.82
C ILE A 918 -24.01 41.27 15.24
N VAL A 919 -23.91 40.20 16.04
CA VAL A 919 -24.32 40.16 17.45
C VAL A 919 -23.18 40.70 18.32
N SER A 920 -23.50 41.24 19.51
CA SER A 920 -22.48 41.62 20.48
C SER A 920 -21.60 40.43 20.87
N THR A 921 -20.33 40.69 21.19
CA THR A 921 -19.41 39.64 21.64
C THR A 921 -18.82 39.90 23.02
N ASP A 922 -19.26 40.92 23.75
CA ASP A 922 -18.70 41.26 25.07
C ASP A 922 -18.91 40.15 26.11
N THR A 923 -20.10 39.52 26.14
CA THR A 923 -20.35 38.37 27.04
C THR A 923 -19.53 37.15 26.63
N ILE A 924 -19.35 36.92 25.32
CA ILE A 924 -18.48 35.86 24.78
C ILE A 924 -17.01 36.12 25.19
N ILE A 925 -16.53 37.36 25.10
CA ILE A 925 -15.20 37.77 25.58
C ILE A 925 -15.06 37.50 27.08
N LYS A 926 -16.09 37.83 27.89
CA LYS A 926 -16.10 37.55 29.33
C LYS A 926 -15.95 36.05 29.62
N ILE A 927 -16.75 35.20 28.96
CA ILE A 927 -16.67 33.73 29.09
C ILE A 927 -15.27 33.23 28.73
N TYR A 928 -14.66 33.73 27.65
CA TYR A 928 -13.28 33.35 27.30
C TYR A 928 -12.25 33.87 28.30
N LYS A 929 -12.39 35.08 28.87
CA LYS A 929 -11.49 35.61 29.92
C LYS A 929 -11.53 34.76 31.19
N GLU A 930 -12.73 34.37 31.63
CA GLU A 930 -12.94 33.56 32.83
C GLU A 930 -12.33 32.15 32.66
N ASN A 931 -12.61 31.49 31.53
CA ASN A 931 -12.06 30.17 31.21
C ASN A 931 -10.54 30.19 30.96
N LEU A 932 -10.01 31.25 30.32
CA LEU A 932 -8.58 31.44 30.15
C LEU A 932 -7.88 31.62 31.50
N THR A 933 -8.45 32.44 32.38
CA THR A 933 -7.92 32.63 33.75
C THR A 933 -7.95 31.34 34.55
N ALA A 934 -9.02 30.54 34.42
CA ALA A 934 -9.10 29.21 35.01
C ALA A 934 -8.02 28.26 34.46
N PHE A 935 -7.76 28.26 33.15
CA PHE A 935 -6.72 27.44 32.50
C PHE A 935 -5.30 27.73 33.02
N PHE A 936 -4.99 28.97 33.39
CA PHE A 936 -3.68 29.33 33.95
C PHE A 936 -3.59 29.20 35.48
N LYS A 937 -4.69 29.45 36.23
CA LYS A 937 -4.67 29.51 37.70
C LYS A 937 -5.24 28.28 38.42
N LYS A 938 -6.30 27.61 37.93
CA LYS A 938 -6.80 26.37 38.55
C LYS A 938 -5.77 25.26 38.33
N ARG A 939 -5.52 24.44 39.36
CA ARG A 939 -4.57 23.31 39.28
C ARG A 939 -5.08 22.22 38.32
N ASP A 940 -6.38 22.01 38.32
CA ASP A 940 -7.03 20.81 37.77
C ASP A 940 -7.97 21.16 36.60
N CYS A 941 -7.64 22.23 35.86
CA CYS A 941 -8.40 22.65 34.69
C CYS A 941 -8.23 21.66 33.54
N VAL A 942 -9.31 20.94 33.24
CA VAL A 942 -9.45 19.93 32.17
C VAL A 942 -9.40 20.55 30.76
N LEU A 943 -9.76 21.84 30.62
CA LEU A 943 -9.88 22.51 29.33
C LEU A 943 -8.60 22.42 28.47
N SER A 944 -8.80 22.02 27.21
CA SER A 944 -7.74 21.82 26.23
C SER A 944 -7.14 23.15 25.78
N PRO A 945 -5.81 23.26 25.63
CA PRO A 945 -5.18 24.46 25.06
C PRO A 945 -5.68 24.78 23.65
N LEU A 946 -6.20 23.78 22.92
CA LEU A 946 -6.68 23.95 21.55
C LEU A 946 -7.89 24.90 21.45
N LEU A 947 -8.74 24.98 22.48
CA LEU A 947 -9.86 25.91 22.56
C LEU A 947 -9.39 27.36 22.38
N PHE A 948 -8.36 27.76 23.12
CA PHE A 948 -7.81 29.12 23.07
C PHE A 948 -6.98 29.35 21.79
N LYS A 949 -6.21 28.34 21.34
CA LYS A 949 -5.42 28.43 20.09
C LYS A 949 -6.30 28.74 18.87
N SER A 950 -7.44 28.05 18.74
CA SER A 950 -8.33 28.19 17.57
C SER A 950 -9.02 29.56 17.51
N VAL A 951 -9.36 30.14 18.66
CA VAL A 951 -9.99 31.48 18.74
C VAL A 951 -8.99 32.61 18.49
N LEU A 952 -7.74 32.47 18.95
CA LEU A 952 -6.66 33.45 18.68
C LEU A 952 -6.25 33.49 17.19
N GLN A 953 -6.56 32.43 16.42
CA GLN A 953 -6.41 32.40 14.96
C GLN A 953 -7.56 33.12 14.21
N LEU A 954 -8.65 33.50 14.88
CA LEU A 954 -9.74 34.26 14.25
C LEU A 954 -9.41 35.73 14.08
N GLN A 955 -9.99 36.34 13.04
CA GLN A 955 -10.05 37.79 12.87
C GLN A 955 -11.14 38.39 13.76
N TRP A 956 -11.04 38.19 15.08
CA TRP A 956 -12.01 38.63 16.08
C TRP A 956 -11.42 39.72 16.97
N GLU A 957 -12.09 40.88 17.04
CA GLU A 957 -11.63 42.04 17.84
C GLU A 957 -11.51 41.70 19.34
N GLY A 958 -12.29 40.74 19.84
CA GLY A 958 -12.20 40.26 21.23
C GLY A 958 -10.84 39.70 21.64
N ASN A 959 -10.02 39.24 20.68
CA ASN A 959 -8.65 38.81 20.95
C ASN A 959 -7.75 39.95 21.49
N TRP A 960 -8.05 41.22 21.20
CA TRP A 960 -7.36 42.37 21.81
C TRP A 960 -7.62 42.51 23.32
N GLN A 961 -8.72 41.95 23.83
CA GLN A 961 -9.02 41.91 25.25
C GLN A 961 -8.47 40.65 25.95
N LEU A 962 -8.08 39.62 25.19
CA LEU A 962 -7.46 38.39 25.69
C LEU A 962 -5.92 38.48 25.70
N ALA A 963 -5.32 39.10 24.69
CA ALA A 963 -3.87 39.20 24.54
C ALA A 963 -3.13 39.86 25.73
N PRO A 964 -3.65 40.90 26.42
CA PRO A 964 -3.01 41.45 27.62
C PRO A 964 -2.85 40.42 28.74
N LEU A 965 -3.91 39.65 29.03
CA LEU A 965 -3.89 38.61 30.04
C LEU A 965 -2.85 37.52 29.73
N LEU A 966 -2.61 37.24 28.44
CA LEU A 966 -1.56 36.30 28.03
C LEU A 966 -0.15 36.83 28.29
N VAL A 967 0.08 38.15 28.25
CA VAL A 967 1.36 38.74 28.66
C VAL A 967 1.52 38.59 30.16
N ASP A 968 0.49 38.90 30.95
CA ASP A 968 0.52 38.72 32.41
C ASP A 968 0.83 37.26 32.77
N PHE A 969 0.08 36.29 32.23
CA PHE A 969 0.30 34.85 32.49
C PHE A 969 1.60 34.29 31.92
N ALA A 970 2.27 34.96 30.98
CA ALA A 970 3.57 34.54 30.45
C ALA A 970 4.74 34.88 31.39
N PHE A 971 4.60 35.93 32.22
CA PHE A 971 5.67 36.45 33.08
C PHE A 971 5.35 36.37 34.59
N ASP A 972 4.08 36.16 34.98
CA ASP A 972 3.67 35.88 36.36
C ASP A 972 4.45 34.69 36.95
N SER A 973 5.10 34.90 38.09
CA SER A 973 5.89 33.88 38.79
C SER A 973 5.03 32.83 39.50
N THR A 974 3.76 33.13 39.78
CA THR A 974 2.80 32.22 40.44
C THR A 974 2.21 31.19 39.48
N VAL A 975 2.20 31.47 38.17
CA VAL A 975 1.72 30.55 37.13
C VAL A 975 2.73 29.42 36.92
N ARG A 976 2.24 28.17 36.94
CA ARG A 976 3.05 26.95 36.70
C ARG A 976 3.92 27.10 35.45
N SER A 977 5.21 26.78 35.56
CA SER A 977 6.24 26.99 34.51
C SER A 977 5.84 26.48 33.12
N PHE A 978 5.23 25.29 33.04
CA PHE A 978 4.71 24.72 31.78
C PHE A 978 3.52 25.51 31.22
N ARG A 979 2.58 25.96 32.07
CA ARG A 979 1.44 26.79 31.65
C ARG A 979 1.95 28.13 31.09
N ARG A 980 2.96 28.79 31.69
CA ARG A 980 3.57 30.01 31.11
C ARG A 980 4.12 29.81 29.69
N GLY A 981 4.56 28.58 29.36
CA GLY A 981 4.91 28.20 28.00
C GLY A 981 3.72 28.29 27.03
N TYR A 982 2.53 27.83 27.43
CA TYR A 982 1.32 28.01 26.62
C TYR A 982 0.94 29.49 26.46
N ALA A 983 1.16 30.35 27.45
CA ALA A 983 0.89 31.79 27.30
C ALA A 983 1.77 32.41 26.19
N LEU A 984 3.07 32.07 26.14
CA LEU A 984 3.95 32.45 25.02
C LEU A 984 3.52 31.83 23.69
N GLU A 985 3.07 30.56 23.67
CA GLU A 985 2.58 29.91 22.45
C GLU A 985 1.30 30.57 21.91
N PHE A 986 0.38 30.94 22.80
CA PHE A 986 -0.85 31.66 22.47
C PHE A 986 -0.54 33.07 21.94
N LEU A 987 0.44 33.76 22.51
CA LEU A 987 0.96 35.02 21.97
C LEU A 987 1.62 34.87 20.59
N ILE A 988 2.40 33.80 20.34
CA ILE A 988 2.96 33.52 19.00
C ILE A 988 1.84 33.38 17.98
N ILE A 989 0.79 32.64 18.32
CA ILE A 989 -0.39 32.43 17.47
C ILE A 989 -1.10 33.76 17.19
N PHE A 990 -1.35 34.58 18.23
CA PHE A 990 -1.92 35.92 18.08
C PHE A 990 -1.10 36.81 17.13
N TYR A 991 0.21 36.94 17.35
CA TYR A 991 1.08 37.75 16.48
C TYR A 991 1.31 37.14 15.08
N SER A 992 1.01 35.85 14.87
CA SER A 992 0.99 35.25 13.53
C SER A 992 -0.27 35.59 12.71
N ASN A 993 -1.33 36.08 13.36
CA ASN A 993 -2.58 36.51 12.75
C ASN A 993 -2.43 37.91 12.13
N SER A 994 -1.62 37.99 11.07
CA SER A 994 -1.24 39.23 10.39
C SER A 994 -2.41 40.10 9.92
N ARG A 995 -3.56 39.49 9.62
CA ARG A 995 -4.76 40.22 9.24
C ARG A 995 -5.35 41.00 10.42
N LEU A 996 -5.52 40.38 11.58
CA LEU A 996 -6.01 41.08 12.77
C LEU A 996 -4.99 42.12 13.23
N VAL A 997 -3.71 41.73 13.35
CA VAL A 997 -2.68 42.57 13.99
C VAL A 997 -2.23 43.75 13.10
N HIS A 998 -2.48 43.73 11.78
CA HIS A 998 -1.98 44.78 10.86
C HIS A 998 -3.05 45.54 10.07
N LEU A 999 -4.30 45.04 9.99
CA LEU A 999 -5.39 45.74 9.30
C LEU A 999 -6.36 46.44 10.27
N ASP A 1000 -6.38 46.04 11.55
CA ASP A 1000 -7.14 46.72 12.59
C ASP A 1000 -6.40 47.99 13.06
N THR A 1001 -6.99 49.15 12.78
CA THR A 1001 -6.51 50.46 13.25
C THR A 1001 -7.20 50.94 14.53
N ARG A 1002 -8.35 50.35 14.90
CA ARG A 1002 -9.19 50.75 16.05
C ARG A 1002 -8.50 50.45 17.36
N HIS A 1003 -7.87 49.27 17.46
CA HIS A 1003 -7.22 48.79 18.68
C HIS A 1003 -5.73 49.18 18.79
N SER A 1004 -5.30 50.20 18.04
CA SER A 1004 -3.89 50.65 17.98
C SER A 1004 -3.32 51.07 19.34
N ASP A 1005 -4.08 51.74 20.19
CA ASP A 1005 -3.67 52.08 21.57
C ASP A 1005 -3.51 50.85 22.48
N VAL A 1006 -4.41 49.86 22.34
CA VAL A 1006 -4.34 48.60 23.08
C VAL A 1006 -3.09 47.83 22.65
N ARG A 1007 -2.83 47.76 21.34
CA ARG A 1007 -1.62 47.18 20.76
C ARG A 1007 -0.34 47.89 21.24
N MET A 1008 -0.35 49.23 21.30
CA MET A 1008 0.79 50.03 21.79
C MET A 1008 1.11 49.74 23.27
N LYS A 1009 0.09 49.61 24.11
CA LYS A 1009 0.25 49.21 25.52
C LYS A 1009 0.78 47.78 25.63
N LEU A 1010 0.17 46.84 24.91
CA LEU A 1010 0.54 45.43 24.87
C LEU A 1010 2.01 45.22 24.48
N GLU A 1011 2.46 45.85 23.39
CA GLU A 1011 3.85 45.73 22.91
C GLU A 1011 4.86 46.38 23.88
N LYS A 1012 4.53 47.51 24.52
CA LYS A 1012 5.40 48.13 25.54
C LYS A 1012 5.54 47.27 26.80
N THR A 1013 4.45 46.71 27.32
CA THR A 1013 4.50 45.78 28.47
C THR A 1013 5.31 44.54 28.10
N LEU A 1014 5.06 43.94 26.94
CA LEU A 1014 5.77 42.75 26.47
C LEU A 1014 7.28 43.01 26.26
N CYS A 1015 7.67 44.17 25.74
CA CYS A 1015 9.07 44.60 25.64
C CYS A 1015 9.72 44.70 27.03
N SER A 1016 9.09 45.41 27.96
CA SER A 1016 9.56 45.58 29.35
C SER A 1016 9.73 44.24 30.08
N CYS A 1017 8.68 43.41 30.10
CA CYS A 1017 8.72 42.09 30.74
C CYS A 1017 9.77 41.17 30.11
N THR A 1018 9.98 41.23 28.79
CA THR A 1018 11.03 40.45 28.13
C THR A 1018 12.44 40.90 28.54
N MET A 1019 12.70 42.22 28.60
CA MET A 1019 13.99 42.74 29.04
C MET A 1019 14.28 42.34 30.50
N THR A 1020 13.34 42.54 31.40
CA THR A 1020 13.45 42.14 32.82
C THR A 1020 13.65 40.63 32.97
N THR A 1021 12.95 39.81 32.20
CA THR A 1021 13.08 38.34 32.25
C THR A 1021 14.45 37.87 31.76
N LEU A 1022 14.95 38.41 30.64
CA LEU A 1022 16.27 38.06 30.12
C LEU A 1022 17.39 38.53 31.05
N GLN A 1023 17.29 39.74 31.60
CA GLN A 1023 18.23 40.25 32.61
C GLN A 1023 18.21 39.42 33.90
N GLY A 1024 17.03 39.02 34.38
CA GLY A 1024 16.87 38.12 35.52
C GLY A 1024 17.56 36.78 35.30
N ILE A 1025 17.40 36.17 34.12
CA ILE A 1025 18.08 34.89 33.79
C ILE A 1025 19.61 35.08 33.66
N ILE A 1026 20.08 36.20 33.10
CA ILE A 1026 21.52 36.54 33.09
C ILE A 1026 22.07 36.64 34.51
N ASN A 1027 21.36 37.31 35.43
CA ASN A 1027 21.81 37.50 36.80
C ASN A 1027 21.79 36.18 37.60
N MET A 1028 20.74 35.36 37.45
CA MET A 1028 20.69 34.02 38.03
C MET A 1028 21.86 33.14 37.55
N HIS A 1029 22.24 33.20 36.26
CA HIS A 1029 23.40 32.47 35.76
C HIS A 1029 24.75 33.08 36.15
N LYS A 1030 24.84 34.33 36.63
CA LYS A 1030 26.07 34.80 37.29
C LYS A 1030 26.21 34.13 38.66
N ILE A 1031 25.15 34.13 39.44
CA ILE A 1031 25.09 33.52 40.78
C ILE A 1031 25.31 31.99 40.71
N GLU A 1032 24.68 31.29 39.76
CA GLU A 1032 24.88 29.84 39.52
C GLU A 1032 26.33 29.50 39.09
N ASN A 1033 27.14 30.46 38.59
CA ASN A 1033 28.56 30.26 38.30
C ASN A 1033 29.48 30.63 39.49
N GLU A 1034 28.98 31.31 40.51
CA GLU A 1034 29.71 31.68 41.73
C GLU A 1034 29.47 30.66 42.88
N GLN A 1035 28.38 29.90 42.84
CA GLN A 1035 28.06 28.85 43.81
C GLN A 1035 28.22 27.43 43.25
N VAL A 1036 29.40 26.83 43.44
CA VAL A 1036 29.65 25.41 43.14
C VAL A 1036 29.06 24.53 44.25
N VAL A 1037 27.78 24.14 44.11
CA VAL A 1037 27.11 23.16 45.00
C VAL A 1037 26.31 22.13 44.19
N THR A 1038 26.37 20.87 44.63
CA THR A 1038 25.81 19.68 44.00
C THR A 1038 24.27 19.63 44.00
N SER A 1039 23.64 19.37 42.84
CA SER A 1039 22.28 18.80 42.78
C SER A 1039 21.99 18.10 41.43
N ASN A 1040 21.87 16.77 41.45
CA ASN A 1040 21.62 15.96 40.25
C ASN A 1040 20.14 15.97 39.78
N GLY A 1041 19.20 16.53 40.55
CA GLY A 1041 17.77 16.54 40.24
C GLY A 1041 17.28 17.57 39.21
N THR A 1042 18.14 18.10 38.32
CA THR A 1042 17.84 19.34 37.56
C THR A 1042 17.58 19.17 36.06
N ALA A 1043 17.45 17.95 35.52
CA ALA A 1043 17.21 17.69 34.09
C ALA A 1043 15.91 18.36 33.57
N ILE A 1044 14.76 17.92 34.08
CA ILE A 1044 13.42 18.42 33.69
C ILE A 1044 13.33 19.95 33.87
N GLY A 1045 13.89 20.49 34.95
CA GLY A 1045 13.92 21.92 35.22
C GLY A 1045 14.70 22.73 34.17
N LYS A 1046 15.80 22.19 33.64
CA LYS A 1046 16.59 22.82 32.56
C LYS A 1046 15.85 22.77 31.22
N GLU A 1047 15.18 21.66 30.91
CA GLU A 1047 14.38 21.51 29.69
C GLU A 1047 13.18 22.46 29.65
N VAL A 1048 12.41 22.56 30.75
CA VAL A 1048 11.26 23.49 30.82
C VAL A 1048 11.72 24.95 30.71
N ARG A 1049 12.85 25.33 31.33
CA ARG A 1049 13.49 26.64 31.12
C ARG A 1049 13.83 26.85 29.63
N GLN A 1050 14.53 25.91 28.99
CA GLN A 1050 14.95 26.04 27.58
C GLN A 1050 13.77 26.06 26.58
N ARG A 1051 12.68 25.35 26.85
CA ARG A 1051 11.43 25.38 26.06
C ARG A 1051 10.74 26.74 26.18
N TYR A 1052 10.66 27.31 27.38
CA TYR A 1052 10.13 28.67 27.59
C TYR A 1052 10.97 29.71 26.83
N ILE A 1053 12.30 29.63 26.91
CA ILE A 1053 13.23 30.51 26.17
C ILE A 1053 13.07 30.36 24.64
N PHE A 1054 12.92 29.13 24.13
CA PHE A 1054 12.66 28.88 22.70
C PHE A 1054 11.37 29.55 22.21
N LEU A 1055 10.30 29.50 23.01
CA LEU A 1055 9.04 30.17 22.70
C LEU A 1055 9.20 31.69 22.77
N LEU A 1056 9.88 32.23 23.79
CA LEU A 1056 10.13 33.67 23.91
C LEU A 1056 10.92 34.24 22.71
N LEU A 1057 11.97 33.54 22.26
CA LEU A 1057 12.74 33.90 21.06
C LEU A 1057 11.90 33.80 19.78
N THR A 1058 10.94 32.86 19.73
CA THR A 1058 10.02 32.69 18.60
C THR A 1058 8.93 33.77 18.57
N LEU A 1059 8.49 34.25 19.74
CA LEU A 1059 7.57 35.37 19.90
C LEU A 1059 8.21 36.70 19.48
N LEU A 1060 9.44 36.98 19.95
CA LEU A 1060 10.21 38.13 19.47
C LEU A 1060 10.37 38.11 17.95
N ARG A 1061 10.53 36.93 17.36
CA ARG A 1061 10.66 36.74 15.92
C ARG A 1061 9.37 37.02 15.13
N SER A 1062 8.19 36.63 15.63
CA SER A 1062 6.92 36.97 14.96
C SER A 1062 6.62 38.47 15.06
N ILE A 1063 6.89 39.07 16.21
CA ILE A 1063 6.69 40.51 16.43
C ILE A 1063 7.63 41.36 15.56
N TYR A 1064 8.93 41.01 15.50
CA TYR A 1064 9.95 41.80 14.80
C TYR A 1064 9.58 42.14 13.34
N MET A 1065 8.90 41.24 12.63
CA MET A 1065 8.48 41.46 11.24
C MET A 1065 7.54 42.66 11.05
N HIS A 1066 6.73 43.00 12.06
CA HIS A 1066 5.65 43.98 11.93
C HIS A 1066 5.47 44.86 13.20
N HIS A 1067 6.52 45.00 14.01
CA HIS A 1067 6.52 45.68 15.31
C HIS A 1067 6.15 47.17 15.24
N LEU A 1068 5.61 47.73 16.34
CA LEU A 1068 5.45 49.17 16.49
C LEU A 1068 6.80 49.80 16.88
N LYS A 1069 7.37 50.65 16.00
CA LYS A 1069 8.67 51.33 16.22
C LYS A 1069 8.74 52.18 17.50
N GLN A 1070 7.59 52.56 18.07
CA GLN A 1070 7.48 53.34 19.31
C GLN A 1070 7.34 52.47 20.58
N ALA A 1071 7.31 51.14 20.45
CA ALA A 1071 7.14 50.19 21.55
C ALA A 1071 8.38 49.31 21.80
N TRP A 1072 9.28 49.16 20.82
CA TRP A 1072 10.43 48.25 20.87
C TRP A 1072 11.76 48.95 20.62
N ASN A 1073 12.70 48.87 21.56
CA ASN A 1073 14.11 49.16 21.29
C ASN A 1073 14.89 47.87 21.01
N TRP A 1074 15.01 47.52 19.73
CA TRP A 1074 15.71 46.30 19.31
C TRP A 1074 17.22 46.33 19.53
N ASN A 1075 17.83 47.52 19.73
CA ASN A 1075 19.25 47.63 20.07
C ASN A 1075 19.51 47.15 21.51
N ASP A 1076 18.66 47.54 22.46
CA ASP A 1076 18.77 47.13 23.86
C ASP A 1076 18.52 45.64 24.00
N ILE A 1077 17.46 45.14 23.34
CA ILE A 1077 17.16 43.70 23.27
C ILE A 1077 18.32 42.94 22.62
N GLY A 1078 18.95 43.50 21.58
CA GLY A 1078 20.10 42.89 20.92
C GLY A 1078 21.35 42.79 21.80
N SER A 1079 21.63 43.82 22.61
CA SER A 1079 22.75 43.79 23.58
C SER A 1079 22.48 42.78 24.72
N ILE A 1080 21.25 42.75 25.24
CA ILE A 1080 20.80 41.77 26.24
C ILE A 1080 20.89 40.34 25.68
N LEU A 1081 20.41 40.09 24.46
CA LEU A 1081 20.47 38.78 23.80
C LEU A 1081 21.92 38.33 23.53
N THR A 1082 22.82 39.26 23.18
CA THR A 1082 24.25 38.97 23.00
C THR A 1082 24.88 38.54 24.34
N THR A 1083 24.62 39.30 25.41
CA THR A 1083 25.10 39.02 26.77
C THR A 1083 24.55 37.70 27.31
N TYR A 1084 23.25 37.45 27.08
CA TYR A 1084 22.59 36.19 27.38
C TYR A 1084 23.27 35.01 26.66
N ARG A 1085 23.57 35.16 25.37
CA ARG A 1085 24.20 34.11 24.57
C ARG A 1085 25.65 33.81 25.00
N THR A 1086 26.38 34.77 25.57
CA THR A 1086 27.72 34.53 26.13
C THR A 1086 27.69 33.77 27.46
N HIS A 1087 26.62 33.87 28.25
CA HIS A 1087 26.50 33.19 29.55
C HIS A 1087 25.76 31.84 29.51
N VAL A 1088 24.91 31.58 28.50
CA VAL A 1088 24.00 30.41 28.51
C VAL A 1088 24.25 29.42 27.36
N SER A 1089 24.31 28.13 27.69
CA SER A 1089 24.28 27.02 26.73
C SER A 1089 22.84 26.69 26.31
N LEU A 1090 22.60 26.69 25.00
CA LEU A 1090 21.28 26.47 24.40
C LEU A 1090 21.22 25.10 23.73
N ALA A 1091 20.12 24.35 23.95
CA ALA A 1091 19.80 23.18 23.15
C ALA A 1091 19.70 23.50 21.65
N LYS A 1092 19.80 22.46 20.82
CA LYS A 1092 19.86 22.53 19.35
C LYS A 1092 18.79 23.46 18.76
N ASP A 1093 17.53 23.31 19.16
CA ASP A 1093 16.42 24.06 18.58
C ASP A 1093 16.29 25.48 19.14
N THR A 1094 16.57 25.68 20.44
CA THR A 1094 16.71 27.01 21.05
C THR A 1094 17.85 27.82 20.41
N LYS A 1095 18.96 27.16 20.06
CA LYS A 1095 20.07 27.76 19.30
C LYS A 1095 19.64 28.10 17.86
N VAL A 1096 18.85 27.26 17.19
CA VAL A 1096 18.29 27.58 15.86
C VAL A 1096 17.31 28.76 15.91
N ALA A 1097 16.46 28.84 16.95
CA ALA A 1097 15.57 29.98 17.17
C ALA A 1097 16.35 31.27 17.43
N TYR A 1098 17.34 31.24 18.34
CA TYR A 1098 18.26 32.35 18.58
C TYR A 1098 18.95 32.80 17.28
N ASN A 1099 19.56 31.87 16.53
CA ASN A 1099 20.28 32.19 15.29
C ASN A 1099 19.36 32.85 14.25
N ARG A 1100 18.10 32.40 14.12
CA ARG A 1100 17.11 32.99 13.21
C ARG A 1100 16.71 34.41 13.61
N LEU A 1101 16.53 34.68 14.91
CA LEU A 1101 16.24 36.01 15.43
C LEU A 1101 17.45 36.95 15.29
N ALA A 1102 18.64 36.45 15.63
CA ALA A 1102 19.91 37.20 15.54
C ALA A 1102 20.20 37.67 14.11
N VAL A 1103 20.00 36.81 13.09
CA VAL A 1103 20.13 37.20 11.67
C VAL A 1103 19.13 38.30 11.27
N GLN A 1104 17.93 38.33 11.86
CA GLN A 1104 16.91 39.33 11.51
C GLN A 1104 17.14 40.68 12.19
N ILE A 1105 17.69 40.70 13.41
CA ILE A 1105 18.02 41.94 14.15
C ILE A 1105 19.44 42.47 13.77
N GLY A 1106 20.32 41.63 13.23
CA GLY A 1106 21.70 42.01 12.84
C GLY A 1106 22.78 41.65 13.87
N ILE A 1107 22.55 40.65 14.71
CA ILE A 1107 23.37 40.26 15.86
C ILE A 1107 24.30 39.07 15.49
N PRO A 1108 25.54 38.98 16.02
CA PRO A 1108 26.46 37.87 15.72
C PRO A 1108 25.88 36.47 16.05
N VAL A 1109 25.94 35.58 15.06
CA VAL A 1109 25.33 34.23 15.11
C VAL A 1109 26.24 33.18 15.79
N ASN A 1110 27.56 33.38 15.74
CA ASN A 1110 28.55 32.49 16.37
C ASN A 1110 29.60 33.30 17.12
N MET A 1111 29.51 33.31 18.46
CA MET A 1111 30.64 33.60 19.33
C MET A 1111 31.38 32.29 19.64
N SER A 1112 32.64 32.18 19.24
CA SER A 1112 33.51 31.07 19.65
C SER A 1112 33.98 31.28 21.08
N GLN A 1113 33.85 30.26 21.93
CA GLN A 1113 34.43 30.30 23.28
C GLN A 1113 35.96 30.29 23.16
N LYS A 1114 36.60 31.42 23.46
CA LYS A 1114 38.06 31.52 23.59
C LYS A 1114 38.51 30.68 24.79
N LYS A 1115 38.86 29.41 24.59
CA LYS A 1115 39.72 28.68 25.53
C LYS A 1115 41.07 29.38 25.57
N ALA A 1116 41.41 30.02 26.69
CA ALA A 1116 42.75 30.51 26.93
C ALA A 1116 43.75 29.33 26.93
N LYS A 1117 44.92 29.53 26.33
CA LYS A 1117 46.04 28.58 26.35
C LYS A 1117 47.18 29.16 27.19
N ASN A 1118 47.69 28.36 28.13
CA ASN A 1118 49.10 28.25 28.51
C ASN A 1118 49.23 26.94 29.32
N LYS A 1119 50.17 26.04 28.98
CA LYS A 1119 51.57 25.96 29.49
C LYS A 1119 51.62 25.71 31.01
N GLN A 1120 52.40 24.77 31.55
CA GLN A 1120 53.33 23.76 30.98
C GLN A 1120 53.33 22.52 31.94
N ASN A 1121 54.12 21.44 31.84
CA ASN A 1121 55.40 21.18 31.16
C ASN A 1121 55.50 19.72 30.65
N ALA A 1122 56.72 19.18 30.48
CA ALA A 1122 57.01 17.75 30.30
C ALA A 1122 58.12 17.29 31.28
N ILE A 1123 58.23 15.99 31.57
CA ILE A 1123 59.24 15.20 32.37
C ILE A 1123 58.51 13.89 32.81
N VAL A 1124 59.05 12.67 32.85
CA VAL A 1124 60.33 12.03 32.41
C VAL A 1124 60.08 10.51 32.16
N ASN A 1125 61.05 9.79 31.60
CA ASN A 1125 61.01 8.35 31.28
C ASN A 1125 60.76 7.38 32.46
N GLY A 1126 60.22 6.21 32.10
CA GLY A 1126 60.34 4.93 32.81
C GLY A 1126 59.07 4.07 32.64
N GLU A 1127 59.09 2.77 32.36
CA GLU A 1127 60.09 1.83 31.81
C GLU A 1127 59.35 0.47 31.59
N ILE A 1128 59.96 -0.49 30.89
CA ILE A 1128 59.68 -1.95 30.99
C ILE A 1128 58.31 -2.52 30.47
N LYS A 1129 58.40 -3.10 29.25
CA LYS A 1129 57.97 -4.46 28.82
C LYS A 1129 56.55 -5.03 29.11
N ASN A 1130 55.92 -5.43 27.99
CA ASN A 1130 55.35 -6.77 27.69
C ASN A 1130 54.03 -7.26 28.34
N ALA A 1131 53.08 -7.66 27.47
CA ALA A 1131 52.64 -9.04 27.19
C ALA A 1131 52.63 -10.08 28.35
N THR A 1132 51.63 -10.96 28.52
CA THR A 1132 50.50 -11.34 27.63
C THR A 1132 49.47 -12.25 28.34
N ASN A 1133 48.20 -12.17 27.89
CA ASN A 1133 47.21 -13.27 27.84
C ASN A 1133 46.76 -13.96 29.15
N ASN A 1134 45.84 -14.93 28.94
CA ASN A 1134 45.72 -16.20 29.66
C ASN A 1134 44.98 -16.24 31.01
N VAL A 1135 44.14 -17.26 31.30
CA VAL A 1135 43.55 -18.32 30.44
C VAL A 1135 42.35 -19.01 31.13
N GLU A 1136 41.61 -19.86 30.39
CA GLU A 1136 40.71 -20.98 30.79
C GLU A 1136 39.78 -20.86 32.04
N GLN A 1137 38.49 -21.20 31.96
CA GLN A 1137 37.88 -22.52 31.72
C GLN A 1137 38.20 -23.62 32.75
N LEU A 1138 37.23 -24.55 32.82
CA LEU A 1138 37.15 -25.86 33.47
C LEU A 1138 36.26 -25.82 34.74
N ASN A 1139 35.12 -26.52 34.77
CA ASN A 1139 34.92 -27.98 34.70
C ASN A 1139 35.68 -28.68 35.85
N ASN A 1140 35.10 -29.63 36.59
CA ASN A 1140 34.66 -30.92 36.04
C ASN A 1140 33.91 -31.78 37.08
N THR A 1141 32.92 -32.58 36.63
CA THR A 1141 32.56 -33.93 37.15
C THR A 1141 32.06 -34.06 38.62
N GLN A 1142 31.42 -35.15 39.10
CA GLN A 1142 31.14 -36.50 38.55
C GLN A 1142 29.92 -37.19 39.23
N GLU A 1143 29.67 -38.46 38.88
CA GLU A 1143 29.00 -39.54 39.67
C GLU A 1143 27.50 -39.90 39.49
N ASN A 1144 27.28 -41.01 38.76
CA ASN A 1144 26.63 -42.29 39.16
C ASN A 1144 25.12 -42.42 39.54
N GLY A 1145 24.57 -43.62 39.24
CA GLY A 1145 23.20 -44.10 39.57
C GLY A 1145 22.24 -44.03 38.36
N SER A 1146 21.74 -45.09 37.70
CA SER A 1146 21.22 -46.42 38.13
C SER A 1146 19.93 -46.28 38.95
N ILE A 1147 18.78 -46.90 38.63
CA ILE A 1147 18.57 -48.31 38.19
C ILE A 1147 17.23 -48.49 37.41
N LYS A 1148 17.05 -49.67 36.79
CA LYS A 1148 15.83 -50.37 36.25
C LYS A 1148 14.44 -49.75 36.52
N SER A 1149 13.43 -49.90 35.66
CA SER A 1149 12.96 -51.13 34.99
C SER A 1149 11.96 -50.79 33.85
N ASP A 1150 11.22 -51.65 33.10
CA ASP A 1150 11.28 -53.03 32.53
C ASP A 1150 10.06 -53.12 31.53
N SER A 1151 9.63 -54.18 30.81
CA SER A 1151 10.02 -55.59 30.55
C SER A 1151 9.50 -56.02 29.16
N ASP A 1152 10.12 -57.02 28.50
CA ASP A 1152 9.53 -58.12 27.69
C ASP A 1152 8.50 -57.89 26.54
N THR A 1153 8.37 -58.75 25.51
CA THR A 1153 9.02 -60.04 25.16
C THR A 1153 9.05 -60.28 23.62
N SER A 1154 10.10 -60.96 23.13
CA SER A 1154 10.10 -61.77 21.88
C SER A 1154 9.92 -61.03 20.53
N THR A 1155 10.08 -61.63 19.33
CA THR A 1155 10.59 -62.97 18.94
C THR A 1155 11.51 -62.85 17.71
N SER A 1156 12.54 -63.69 17.61
CA SER A 1156 13.58 -63.58 16.56
C SER A 1156 13.19 -64.23 15.22
N GLN A 1157 12.56 -63.49 14.29
CA GLN A 1157 12.44 -63.95 12.88
C GLN A 1157 12.25 -62.82 11.83
N ARG A 1158 13.12 -61.79 11.82
CA ARG A 1158 12.97 -60.64 10.88
C ARG A 1158 14.24 -59.98 10.33
N HIS A 1159 15.41 -60.61 10.44
CA HIS A 1159 16.70 -59.92 10.20
C HIS A 1159 17.23 -59.89 8.76
N GLU A 1160 16.93 -60.88 7.89
CA GLU A 1160 17.51 -60.92 6.54
C GLU A 1160 16.85 -59.94 5.55
N PHE A 1161 15.50 -59.89 5.52
CA PHE A 1161 14.78 -59.01 4.59
C PHE A 1161 14.98 -57.51 4.89
N LYS A 1162 15.36 -57.13 6.12
CA LYS A 1162 15.67 -55.73 6.47
C LYS A 1162 17.00 -55.24 5.87
N LYS A 1163 18.03 -56.10 5.73
CA LYS A 1163 19.32 -55.71 5.11
C LYS A 1163 19.17 -55.35 3.62
N LYS A 1164 18.42 -56.14 2.83
CA LYS A 1164 18.20 -55.86 1.39
C LYS A 1164 17.39 -54.58 1.11
N LYS A 1165 16.43 -54.20 1.97
CA LYS A 1165 15.71 -52.90 1.84
C LYS A 1165 16.57 -51.69 2.19
N LYS A 1166 17.40 -51.74 3.26
CA LYS A 1166 18.25 -50.59 3.67
C LYS A 1166 19.29 -50.20 2.61
N ASN A 1167 19.83 -51.16 1.85
CA ASN A 1167 20.75 -50.85 0.75
C ASN A 1167 20.03 -50.22 -0.47
N LYS A 1168 18.79 -50.64 -0.78
CA LYS A 1168 18.01 -50.01 -1.85
C LYS A 1168 17.57 -48.58 -1.52
N SER A 1169 17.27 -48.24 -0.25
CA SER A 1169 17.04 -46.83 0.11
C SER A 1169 18.34 -46.04 -0.05
N LYS A 1170 19.44 -46.43 0.62
CA LYS A 1170 20.73 -45.72 0.53
C LYS A 1170 21.21 -45.51 -0.91
N GLN A 1171 20.91 -46.42 -1.84
CA GLN A 1171 21.21 -46.24 -3.26
C GLN A 1171 20.30 -45.22 -3.96
N ARG A 1172 19.00 -45.16 -3.62
CA ARG A 1172 18.05 -44.14 -4.07
C ARG A 1172 18.38 -42.76 -3.48
N ASP A 1173 18.71 -42.72 -2.19
CA ASP A 1173 19.07 -41.51 -1.45
C ASP A 1173 20.40 -40.94 -2.01
N LYS A 1174 21.39 -41.80 -2.28
CA LYS A 1174 22.66 -41.42 -2.97
C LYS A 1174 22.47 -41.07 -4.46
N GLN A 1175 21.33 -41.42 -5.08
CA GLN A 1175 20.93 -40.90 -6.40
C GLN A 1175 20.20 -39.56 -6.30
N LEU A 1176 19.34 -39.36 -5.29
CA LEU A 1176 18.67 -38.10 -5.01
C LEU A 1176 19.68 -37.02 -4.65
N LEU A 1177 20.59 -37.27 -3.69
CA LEU A 1177 21.71 -36.38 -3.36
C LEU A 1177 22.61 -36.10 -4.58
N LYS A 1178 22.81 -37.07 -5.50
CA LYS A 1178 23.52 -36.82 -6.77
C LYS A 1178 22.71 -36.01 -7.79
N LYS A 1179 21.38 -36.02 -7.73
CA LYS A 1179 20.49 -35.20 -8.57
C LYS A 1179 20.40 -33.78 -8.01
N GLU A 1180 20.28 -33.65 -6.69
CA GLU A 1180 20.23 -32.42 -5.92
C GLU A 1180 21.56 -31.66 -5.97
N ALA A 1181 22.70 -32.31 -5.69
CA ALA A 1181 24.01 -31.71 -5.86
C ALA A 1181 24.30 -31.33 -7.33
N ARG A 1182 23.68 -31.99 -8.31
CA ARG A 1182 23.72 -31.55 -9.72
C ARG A 1182 22.86 -30.31 -9.96
N MET A 1183 21.67 -30.20 -9.37
CA MET A 1183 20.82 -29.01 -9.50
C MET A 1183 21.41 -27.80 -8.75
N LEU A 1184 21.97 -28.00 -7.55
CA LEU A 1184 22.69 -26.97 -6.79
C LEU A 1184 23.91 -26.47 -7.57
N ARG A 1185 24.80 -27.37 -8.02
CA ARG A 1185 25.93 -26.99 -8.89
C ARG A 1185 25.48 -26.27 -10.17
N GLN A 1186 24.30 -26.61 -10.72
CA GLN A 1186 23.81 -25.98 -11.93
C GLN A 1186 23.16 -24.60 -11.68
N LYS A 1187 22.43 -24.40 -10.57
CA LYS A 1187 21.88 -23.08 -10.19
C LYS A 1187 23.02 -22.08 -9.95
N VAL A 1188 24.04 -22.54 -9.24
CA VAL A 1188 25.27 -21.81 -8.91
C VAL A 1188 26.22 -21.66 -10.13
N THR A 1189 25.83 -22.11 -11.33
CA THR A 1189 26.53 -21.77 -12.59
C THR A 1189 25.81 -20.75 -13.46
N SER A 1190 24.58 -20.35 -13.11
CA SER A 1190 23.83 -19.28 -13.80
C SER A 1190 23.85 -17.94 -13.05
N GLU A 1191 24.23 -17.94 -11.77
CA GLU A 1191 24.26 -16.77 -10.88
C GLU A 1191 25.73 -16.50 -10.47
N GLY A 1192 26.17 -15.24 -10.44
CA GLY A 1192 27.48 -14.84 -9.89
C GLY A 1192 28.66 -14.63 -10.86
N PHE A 1193 28.41 -14.47 -12.17
CA PHE A 1193 29.45 -14.19 -13.19
C PHE A 1193 29.14 -12.96 -14.07
N GLU A 1194 28.65 -11.87 -13.47
CA GLU A 1194 28.46 -10.59 -14.18
C GLU A 1194 29.81 -9.88 -14.48
N PRO A 1195 29.89 -8.99 -15.49
CA PRO A 1195 31.12 -8.28 -15.84
C PRO A 1195 31.43 -7.16 -14.82
N PHE A 1196 32.37 -7.44 -13.92
CA PHE A 1196 32.83 -6.47 -12.91
C PHE A 1196 33.59 -5.30 -13.58
N ASN A 1197 33.12 -4.06 -13.38
CA ASN A 1197 33.72 -2.89 -14.02
C ASN A 1197 34.79 -2.24 -13.14
N PHE A 1198 36.06 -2.49 -13.47
CA PHE A 1198 37.23 -1.93 -12.76
C PHE A 1198 37.46 -0.42 -12.99
N SER A 1199 36.69 0.25 -13.87
CA SER A 1199 36.93 1.65 -14.26
C SER A 1199 36.68 2.71 -13.17
N SER A 1200 36.29 2.32 -11.96
CA SER A 1200 36.05 3.23 -10.82
C SER A 1200 37.30 3.48 -9.96
N PHE A 1201 38.40 2.77 -10.19
CA PHE A 1201 39.60 2.83 -9.35
C PHE A 1201 40.78 3.52 -10.05
N ILE A 1202 40.91 4.82 -9.80
CA ILE A 1202 42.14 5.57 -10.12
C ILE A 1202 43.19 5.21 -9.06
N PHE A 1203 44.34 4.69 -9.50
CA PHE A 1203 45.53 4.52 -8.65
C PHE A 1203 46.27 5.85 -8.53
N ASN A 1204 45.90 6.68 -7.56
CA ASN A 1204 46.72 7.80 -7.12
C ASN A 1204 47.84 7.26 -6.20
N ASP A 1205 49.04 7.03 -6.75
CA ASP A 1205 50.29 6.92 -5.99
C ASP A 1205 51.50 7.19 -6.92
N GLN A 1206 51.75 8.47 -7.21
CA GLN A 1206 53.09 8.99 -7.52
C GLN A 1206 53.29 10.31 -6.75
N PRO A 1207 54.49 10.54 -6.18
CA PRO A 1207 54.80 11.79 -5.49
C PRO A 1207 55.08 12.93 -6.48
N ASP A 1208 54.84 14.16 -6.05
CA ASP A 1208 54.90 15.36 -6.89
C ASP A 1208 56.26 15.61 -7.56
N LYS A 1209 56.22 16.08 -8.82
CA LYS A 1209 57.22 16.96 -9.43
C LYS A 1209 56.60 17.82 -10.54
N ASP A 1210 57.03 19.07 -10.61
CA ASP A 1210 56.40 20.16 -11.38
C ASP A 1210 56.75 20.21 -12.89
N VAL A 1211 56.25 21.29 -13.54
CA VAL A 1211 56.73 21.92 -14.80
C VAL A 1211 56.08 21.49 -16.12
N SER A 1212 54.83 21.93 -16.32
CA SER A 1212 54.34 22.87 -17.37
C SER A 1212 54.62 22.70 -18.89
N LEU A 1213 53.74 23.35 -19.68
CA LEU A 1213 53.77 23.64 -21.14
C LEU A 1213 53.18 22.52 -22.03
N PHE A 1214 52.12 22.78 -22.83
CA PHE A 1214 52.08 23.43 -24.16
C PHE A 1214 52.97 22.66 -25.19
N GLU A 1215 52.51 22.25 -26.39
CA GLU A 1215 51.32 22.69 -27.15
C GLU A 1215 50.86 21.69 -28.27
N ASN A 1216 49.61 21.88 -28.74
CA ASN A 1216 49.02 21.62 -30.08
C ASN A 1216 49.39 20.36 -30.92
N GLY A 1217 48.33 19.64 -31.36
CA GLY A 1217 48.40 18.61 -32.41
C GLY A 1217 47.02 18.14 -32.90
N ASN A 1218 46.42 18.85 -33.87
CA ASN A 1218 45.14 18.50 -34.52
C ASN A 1218 45.24 17.16 -35.32
N SER A 1219 44.16 16.41 -35.58
CA SER A 1219 42.85 16.87 -36.05
C SER A 1219 41.63 15.94 -35.81
N GLN A 1220 40.44 16.58 -35.88
CA GLN A 1220 39.13 16.15 -36.43
C GLN A 1220 38.98 14.67 -36.87
N ILE A 1221 37.87 13.95 -36.63
CA ILE A 1221 36.42 14.20 -36.89
C ILE A 1221 35.65 13.35 -35.86
N GLY A 1222 34.42 13.60 -35.36
CA GLY A 1222 33.30 14.48 -35.67
C GLY A 1222 32.12 14.09 -34.77
N GLN A 1223 31.03 14.85 -34.75
CA GLN A 1223 29.98 14.72 -33.72
C GLN A 1223 28.94 13.62 -34.00
N THR A 1224 28.52 12.88 -32.97
CA THR A 1224 27.14 12.93 -32.43
C THR A 1224 26.95 11.90 -31.30
N SER A 1225 26.40 12.33 -30.17
CA SER A 1225 25.84 11.42 -29.17
C SER A 1225 24.67 12.09 -28.44
N SER A 1226 23.51 11.42 -28.45
CA SER A 1226 22.31 11.83 -27.73
C SER A 1226 22.03 10.79 -26.64
N ASN A 1227 21.97 11.21 -25.37
CA ASN A 1227 21.39 10.39 -24.32
C ASN A 1227 20.75 11.24 -23.21
N SER A 1228 19.46 11.01 -22.99
CA SER A 1228 18.69 11.44 -21.82
C SER A 1228 19.27 10.79 -20.55
N SER A 1229 19.83 11.53 -19.60
CA SER A 1229 19.19 12.42 -18.61
C SER A 1229 18.52 11.69 -17.44
N GLN A 1230 18.95 11.98 -16.21
CA GLN A 1230 18.09 12.05 -15.02
C GLN A 1230 18.83 12.71 -13.83
N LYS A 1231 18.27 13.78 -13.25
CA LYS A 1231 18.55 14.22 -11.87
C LYS A 1231 17.39 15.08 -11.35
N ARG A 1232 17.17 15.04 -10.02
CA ARG A 1232 16.03 15.69 -9.33
C ARG A 1232 16.17 17.22 -9.29
N MET A 1233 15.03 17.90 -9.22
CA MET A 1233 14.93 19.37 -9.09
C MET A 1233 15.18 19.87 -7.66
N LEU A 1234 15.63 21.12 -7.55
CA LEU A 1234 15.42 22.00 -6.39
C LEU A 1234 15.20 23.45 -6.85
N LYS A 1235 14.68 24.32 -5.97
CA LYS A 1235 13.95 25.55 -6.35
C LYS A 1235 14.81 26.83 -6.42
N SER A 1236 14.57 27.63 -7.46
CA SER A 1236 14.51 29.10 -7.46
C SER A 1236 13.96 29.54 -8.84
N ILE A 1237 13.34 30.69 -9.12
CA ILE A 1237 12.52 31.74 -8.46
C ILE A 1237 12.62 32.96 -9.41
N SER A 1238 11.53 33.71 -9.56
CA SER A 1238 11.42 35.05 -10.19
C SER A 1238 11.29 35.19 -11.73
N SER A 1239 10.48 36.21 -12.08
CA SER A 1239 10.26 36.96 -13.34
C SER A 1239 11.22 36.78 -14.53
N GLY A 1240 10.80 36.76 -15.80
CA GLY A 1240 9.45 36.93 -16.39
C GLY A 1240 9.19 38.31 -17.04
N ASN A 1241 8.71 38.36 -18.29
CA ASN A 1241 8.13 39.57 -18.89
C ASN A 1241 7.22 39.27 -20.12
N LYS A 1242 6.43 40.27 -20.55
CA LYS A 1242 5.42 40.17 -21.65
C LYS A 1242 5.91 40.88 -22.93
N ALA A 1243 5.51 40.43 -24.13
CA ALA A 1243 4.68 41.24 -25.09
C ALA A 1243 4.61 40.74 -26.56
N LYS A 1244 3.36 40.67 -27.08
CA LYS A 1244 2.85 41.16 -28.40
C LYS A 1244 3.62 40.94 -29.73
N LYS A 1245 3.02 40.11 -30.62
CA LYS A 1245 2.55 40.38 -32.01
C LYS A 1245 2.21 39.02 -32.66
N ARG A 1246 1.05 38.64 -33.23
CA ARG A 1246 -0.20 39.24 -33.77
C ARG A 1246 -0.27 39.36 -35.32
N LYS A 1247 -1.01 38.39 -35.91
CA LYS A 1247 -1.78 38.39 -37.19
C LYS A 1247 -1.07 38.39 -38.57
N SER A 1248 -1.25 37.27 -39.27
CA SER A 1248 -1.92 37.10 -40.59
C SER A 1248 -2.42 35.62 -40.62
N MET A 1249 -3.57 35.15 -41.13
CA MET A 1249 -4.46 35.49 -42.27
C MET A 1249 -3.74 35.35 -43.63
N GLN A 1250 -4.33 34.73 -44.67
CA GLN A 1250 -5.75 34.46 -44.92
C GLN A 1250 -5.98 33.22 -45.85
N THR A 1251 -7.14 32.57 -45.70
CA THR A 1251 -7.87 31.72 -46.68
C THR A 1251 -7.12 30.79 -47.65
N ALA A 1252 -7.36 29.49 -47.48
CA ALA A 1252 -8.17 28.70 -48.42
C ALA A 1252 -9.20 27.90 -47.62
#